data_AF-A0A7X7QMJ4-F1
#
_entry.id   AF-A0A7X7QMJ4-F1
#
_cell.length_a   1.000
_cell.length_b   1.000
_cell.length_c   1.000
_cell.angle_alpha   90.00
_cell.angle_beta   90.00
_cell.angle_gamma   90.00
#
_symmetry.space_group_name_H-M   'P 1'
#
loop_
_entity.id
_entity.type
_entity.pdbx_description
1 polymer ?
#
loop_
_entity_poly.entity_id
_entity_poly.type
_entity_poly.pdbx_seq_one_letter_code
_entity_poly.pdbx_strand_id
1 'polypeptide(L)'
;MTTTDTRILIMGVLMGSLTGLLAATPGMPYDDPKDWSAWERYRAQVRHPATLFKADDLDRARANIARHAWAAAWAAEQERAAAQIIPMLTPAYLEDMAEITTPGCTGPCPGCRDKGLRWHPNGMWTWSARNPNQLTCTACKTAFPNDAYPESVEVRSTWDPRQVFRFYGGETFVCFGYKQARPTFTGIIRRYKLGHLTGQLRTLAMAYTVTGNPDCANAARLILLRLAEVLPFYLVRAGYGYGEFADCDPHVASERINDLPTDELVYPPNRPDRKIHTGYWSASRIGSSGMDGSWVTTVTQAYDLTCMAERDGVPIYSEAERLRIERDVLLEGSYLGACDTSINNKSVGNRAGAAMVGLCVGHPGLVRFGIDGFMKTVDDWFLPDGGTSESAAYAMMTMGGIRPFGEALRDYTEPEGYLGPDGRRLVHFNACRDTRYGTCWQGLLWTLQGNLRHPPLADSYCTTGVSAEYAELIALAYPTEAHRAYLAEVGGEAPAGNAARLATFYRDPDLTAPATPFSLPDVVFPFLAQGFLRLGGNGRDGLVVLDASNWGGHHHLDSLNLYLWKDGHELLTDLGYLWDHPDKRMTTRTAAHNLVILGGKEQASRDRGGSVHLFGTTPRVKYMEASSLAYPEAAVYRRTCVQIDHGDGAAYVVDIFRAARGEERRDCLFHGPNQDVA
;
A
#
# COMPACT_ATOMS: atom_id res chain seq x y z
N MET A 1 -18.88 -61.03 -0.90
CA MET A 1 -19.23 -60.63 -2.28
C MET A 1 -20.19 -59.46 -2.20
N THR A 2 -19.68 -58.25 -2.34
CA THR A 2 -20.38 -57.05 -2.85
C THR A 2 -19.32 -55.96 -2.89
N THR A 3 -18.77 -55.78 -4.09
CA THR A 3 -17.84 -54.75 -4.52
C THR A 3 -18.54 -53.40 -4.58
N THR A 4 -17.99 -52.39 -3.92
CA THR A 4 -18.38 -50.98 -4.11
C THR A 4 -17.23 -50.27 -4.79
N ASP A 5 -17.48 -49.88 -6.04
CA ASP A 5 -16.59 -49.13 -6.93
C ASP A 5 -16.26 -47.75 -6.36
N THR A 6 -15.01 -47.53 -5.98
CA THR A 6 -14.45 -46.18 -5.78
C THR A 6 -13.76 -45.78 -7.08
N ARG A 7 -14.44 -44.95 -7.89
CA ARG A 7 -13.83 -44.35 -9.08
C ARG A 7 -12.81 -43.29 -8.66
N ILE A 8 -11.54 -43.64 -8.74
CA ILE A 8 -10.41 -42.70 -8.66
C ILE A 8 -10.33 -41.97 -10.00
N LEU A 9 -10.61 -40.66 -10.00
CA LEU A 9 -10.42 -39.82 -11.18
C LEU A 9 -8.94 -39.41 -11.25
N ILE A 10 -8.12 -40.19 -11.96
CA ILE A 10 -6.75 -39.82 -12.30
C ILE A 10 -6.83 -38.83 -13.46
N MET A 11 -6.78 -37.53 -13.17
CA MET A 11 -6.56 -36.51 -14.19
C MET A 11 -5.06 -36.43 -14.46
N GLY A 12 -4.62 -37.12 -15.51
CA GLY A 12 -3.25 -37.02 -16.00
C GLY A 12 -3.00 -35.63 -16.58
N VAL A 13 -2.20 -34.82 -15.88
CA VAL A 13 -1.69 -33.55 -16.41
C VAL A 13 -0.50 -33.87 -17.30
N LEU A 14 -0.70 -33.79 -18.62
CA LEU A 14 0.38 -33.71 -19.59
C LEU A 14 1.13 -32.38 -19.36
N MET A 15 2.30 -32.44 -18.74
CA MET A 15 3.27 -31.35 -18.75
C MET A 15 3.82 -31.17 -20.16
N GLY A 16 3.17 -30.31 -20.95
CA GLY A 16 3.79 -29.66 -22.09
C GLY A 16 4.49 -28.40 -21.60
N SER A 17 5.79 -28.29 -21.85
CA SER A 17 6.59 -27.08 -21.65
C SER A 17 6.04 -25.92 -22.50
N LEU A 18 5.08 -25.18 -21.95
CA LEU A 18 4.66 -23.88 -22.45
C LEU A 18 5.60 -22.82 -21.87
N THR A 19 6.74 -22.60 -22.52
CA THR A 19 7.27 -21.23 -22.63
C THR A 19 6.34 -20.47 -23.57
N GLY A 20 5.13 -20.18 -23.10
CA GLY A 20 4.24 -19.24 -23.76
C GLY A 20 4.76 -17.84 -23.42
N LEU A 21 5.13 -17.06 -24.43
CA LEU A 21 5.04 -15.61 -24.29
C LEU A 21 3.60 -15.31 -23.85
N LEU A 22 3.41 -15.01 -22.57
CA LEU A 22 2.20 -14.34 -22.11
C LEU A 22 2.19 -13.01 -22.87
N ALA A 23 1.35 -12.92 -23.90
CA ALA A 23 1.05 -11.65 -24.52
C ALA A 23 0.50 -10.77 -23.40
N ALA A 24 1.20 -9.68 -23.08
CA ALA A 24 0.74 -8.71 -22.09
C ALA A 24 -0.72 -8.35 -22.40
N THR A 25 -1.57 -8.36 -21.38
CA THR A 25 -2.95 -7.88 -21.54
C THR A 25 -2.86 -6.46 -22.10
N PRO A 26 -3.58 -6.12 -23.19
CA PRO A 26 -3.55 -4.75 -23.68
C PRO A 26 -3.98 -3.82 -22.55
N GLY A 27 -3.10 -2.91 -22.15
CA GLY A 27 -3.44 -1.88 -21.17
C GLY A 27 -4.62 -1.04 -21.64
N MET A 28 -5.27 -0.31 -20.73
CA MET A 28 -6.43 0.50 -21.08
C MET A 28 -6.01 1.75 -21.88
N PRO A 29 -6.45 1.96 -23.13
CA PRO A 29 -6.11 3.16 -23.88
C PRO A 29 -6.75 4.41 -23.26
N TYR A 30 -5.96 5.46 -23.07
CA TYR A 30 -6.39 6.73 -22.45
C TYR A 30 -5.87 7.94 -23.24
N ASP A 31 -6.66 9.02 -23.24
CA ASP A 31 -6.19 10.35 -23.68
C ASP A 31 -5.14 10.90 -22.71
N ASP A 32 -4.40 11.94 -23.12
CA ASP A 32 -3.40 12.54 -22.24
C ASP A 32 -4.02 12.95 -20.88
N PRO A 33 -3.64 12.31 -19.75
CA PRO A 33 -4.21 12.62 -18.44
C PRO A 33 -3.86 14.03 -17.93
N LYS A 34 -2.94 14.72 -18.61
CA LYS A 34 -2.53 16.10 -18.30
C LYS A 34 -3.37 17.14 -19.06
N ASP A 35 -4.14 16.73 -20.08
CA ASP A 35 -5.00 17.64 -20.83
C ASP A 35 -6.36 17.82 -20.15
N TRP A 36 -6.50 18.91 -19.42
CA TRP A 36 -7.69 19.21 -18.64
C TRP A 36 -8.91 19.68 -19.46
N SER A 37 -8.83 19.74 -20.80
CA SER A 37 -9.98 20.10 -21.65
C SER A 37 -11.16 19.12 -21.50
N ALA A 38 -10.88 17.86 -21.18
CA ALA A 38 -11.91 16.86 -20.90
C ALA A 38 -12.70 17.21 -19.62
N TRP A 39 -12.04 17.71 -18.57
CA TRP A 39 -12.70 18.20 -17.36
C TRP A 39 -13.65 19.36 -17.70
N GLU A 40 -13.20 20.35 -18.47
CA GLU A 40 -14.04 21.50 -18.85
C GLU A 40 -15.32 21.06 -19.57
N ARG A 41 -15.21 20.04 -20.43
CA ARG A 41 -16.33 19.54 -21.24
C ARG A 41 -17.33 18.70 -20.45
N TYR A 42 -16.86 17.86 -19.52
CA TYR A 42 -17.69 16.81 -18.92
C TYR A 42 -18.00 17.02 -17.44
N ARG A 43 -17.38 18.00 -16.76
CA ARG A 43 -17.59 18.25 -15.31
C ARG A 43 -19.04 18.39 -14.88
N ALA A 44 -19.86 19.01 -15.73
CA ALA A 44 -21.29 19.23 -15.44
C ALA A 44 -22.11 17.93 -15.39
N GLN A 45 -21.59 16.81 -15.90
CA GLN A 45 -22.28 15.51 -15.89
C GLN A 45 -22.03 14.70 -14.62
N VAL A 46 -21.08 15.12 -13.76
CA VAL A 46 -20.73 14.39 -12.54
C VAL A 46 -21.86 14.50 -11.52
N ARG A 47 -22.20 13.36 -10.91
CA ARG A 47 -23.13 13.29 -9.77
C ARG A 47 -22.36 12.91 -8.52
N HIS A 48 -22.30 13.83 -7.56
CA HIS A 48 -21.59 13.62 -6.31
C HIS A 48 -22.47 12.91 -5.26
N PRO A 49 -21.89 12.02 -4.42
CA PRO A 49 -20.48 11.61 -4.44
C PRO A 49 -20.19 10.61 -5.56
N ALA A 50 -19.07 10.82 -6.27
CA ALA A 50 -18.66 10.07 -7.45
C ALA A 50 -17.45 9.14 -7.18
N THR A 51 -16.80 9.24 -6.03
CA THR A 51 -15.53 8.56 -5.72
C THR A 51 -15.73 7.30 -4.87
N LEU A 52 -15.09 7.21 -3.69
CA LEU A 52 -15.03 6.00 -2.86
C LEU A 52 -16.40 5.60 -2.28
N PHE A 53 -17.18 6.60 -1.85
CA PHE A 53 -18.54 6.39 -1.34
C PHE A 53 -19.56 6.80 -2.40
N LYS A 54 -20.61 5.99 -2.55
CA LYS A 54 -21.72 6.22 -3.47
C LYS A 54 -22.97 6.59 -2.70
N ALA A 55 -24.00 7.09 -3.40
CA ALA A 55 -25.29 7.43 -2.78
C ALA A 55 -25.86 6.27 -1.93
N ASP A 56 -25.85 5.05 -2.47
CA ASP A 56 -26.31 3.84 -1.76
C ASP A 56 -25.50 3.54 -0.49
N ASP A 57 -24.21 3.89 -0.45
CA ASP A 57 -23.39 3.73 0.76
C ASP A 57 -23.79 4.74 1.84
N LEU A 58 -24.23 5.94 1.44
CA LEU A 58 -24.73 6.94 2.39
C LEU A 58 -26.08 6.50 2.98
N ASP A 59 -26.94 5.88 2.18
CA ASP A 59 -28.17 5.26 2.67
C ASP A 59 -27.87 4.09 3.62
N ARG A 60 -26.87 3.26 3.28
CA ARG A 60 -26.39 2.19 4.15
C ARG A 60 -25.82 2.72 5.46
N ALA A 61 -25.05 3.80 5.42
CA ALA A 61 -24.54 4.48 6.61
C ALA A 61 -25.66 4.99 7.51
N ARG A 62 -26.69 5.63 6.94
CA ARG A 62 -27.87 6.05 7.71
C ARG A 62 -28.57 4.87 8.37
N ALA A 63 -28.76 3.77 7.64
CA ALA A 63 -29.36 2.55 8.19
C ALA A 63 -28.51 1.94 9.31
N ASN A 64 -27.18 1.87 9.13
CA ASN A 64 -26.27 1.34 10.13
C ASN A 64 -26.25 2.21 11.39
N ILE A 65 -26.17 3.53 11.26
CA ILE A 65 -26.22 4.47 12.39
C ILE A 65 -27.52 4.33 13.17
N ALA A 66 -28.65 4.12 12.49
CA ALA A 66 -29.95 3.97 13.14
C ALA A 66 -30.12 2.62 13.87
N ARG A 67 -29.49 1.55 13.38
CA ARG A 67 -29.71 0.17 13.86
C ARG A 67 -28.63 -0.33 14.82
N HIS A 68 -27.41 0.18 14.71
CA HIS A 68 -26.25 -0.41 15.37
C HIS A 68 -25.51 0.58 16.27
N ALA A 69 -25.30 0.19 17.53
CA ALA A 69 -24.65 1.04 18.54
C ALA A 69 -23.21 1.42 18.16
N TRP A 70 -22.45 0.52 17.52
CA TRP A 70 -21.09 0.80 17.07
C TRP A 70 -21.04 1.89 15.99
N ALA A 71 -22.00 1.90 15.07
CA ALA A 71 -22.09 2.89 14.00
C ALA A 71 -22.51 4.26 14.55
N ALA A 72 -23.51 4.28 15.44
CA ALA A 72 -23.94 5.49 16.13
C ALA A 72 -22.81 6.10 16.97
N ALA A 73 -22.05 5.27 17.70
CA ALA A 73 -20.91 5.72 18.49
C ALA A 73 -19.81 6.33 17.61
N TRP A 74 -19.50 5.69 16.48
CA TRP A 74 -18.53 6.20 15.52
C TRP A 74 -18.96 7.53 14.89
N ALA A 75 -20.22 7.67 14.48
CA ALA A 75 -20.76 8.91 13.93
C ALA A 75 -20.71 10.07 14.95
N ALA A 76 -21.08 9.80 16.21
CA ALA A 76 -21.00 10.78 17.29
C ALA A 76 -19.54 11.17 17.62
N GLU A 77 -18.58 10.26 17.42
CA GLU A 77 -17.15 10.60 17.54
C GLU A 77 -16.72 11.58 16.44
N GLN A 78 -17.15 11.38 15.19
CA GLN A 78 -16.85 12.31 14.10
C GLN A 78 -17.42 13.71 14.37
N GLU A 79 -18.66 13.78 14.86
CA GLU A 79 -19.30 15.04 15.23
C GLU A 79 -18.53 15.77 16.35
N ARG A 80 -18.17 15.07 17.43
CA ARG A 80 -17.38 15.64 18.53
C ARG A 80 -16.01 16.13 18.05
N ALA A 81 -15.34 15.35 17.20
CA ALA A 81 -14.05 15.73 16.65
C ALA A 81 -14.17 16.97 15.76
N ALA A 82 -15.19 17.05 14.90
CA ALA A 82 -15.46 18.22 14.07
C ALA A 82 -15.73 19.47 14.92
N ALA A 83 -16.52 19.37 16.00
CA ALA A 83 -16.78 20.47 16.91
C ALA A 83 -15.52 21.04 17.59
N GLN A 84 -14.47 20.23 17.76
CA GLN A 84 -13.17 20.68 18.25
C GLN A 84 -12.31 21.33 17.17
N ILE A 85 -12.45 20.88 15.92
CA ILE A 85 -11.67 21.38 14.78
C ILE A 85 -12.16 22.75 14.32
N ILE A 86 -13.47 22.91 14.13
CA ILE A 86 -14.09 24.10 13.51
C ILE A 86 -13.59 25.41 14.14
N PRO A 87 -13.54 25.59 15.48
CA PRO A 87 -13.11 26.84 16.09
C PRO A 87 -11.63 27.18 15.86
N MET A 88 -10.80 26.22 15.48
CA MET A 88 -9.37 26.43 15.25
C MET A 88 -9.06 27.00 13.86
N LEU A 89 -9.97 26.83 12.88
CA LEU A 89 -9.73 27.13 11.46
C LEU A 89 -9.80 28.63 11.13
N THR A 90 -8.94 29.41 11.78
CA THR A 90 -8.71 30.82 11.46
C THR A 90 -7.77 30.96 10.25
N PRO A 91 -7.78 32.09 9.53
CA PRO A 91 -6.82 32.34 8.45
C PRO A 91 -5.36 32.15 8.88
N ALA A 92 -4.99 32.66 10.06
CA ALA A 92 -3.63 32.50 10.61
C ALA A 92 -3.28 31.04 10.89
N TYR A 93 -4.23 30.24 11.40
CA TYR A 93 -4.01 28.80 11.61
C TYR A 93 -3.80 28.06 10.29
N LEU A 94 -4.62 28.37 9.28
CA LEU A 94 -4.52 27.77 7.95
C LEU A 94 -3.20 28.15 7.26
N GLU A 95 -2.76 29.39 7.41
CA GLU A 95 -1.47 29.87 6.91
C GLU A 95 -0.29 29.18 7.60
N ASP A 96 -0.34 28.99 8.92
CA ASP A 96 0.71 28.27 9.68
C ASP A 96 0.74 26.77 9.35
N MET A 97 -0.41 26.13 9.14
CA MET A 97 -0.49 24.68 8.91
C MET A 97 -0.22 24.27 7.45
N ALA A 98 -0.60 25.11 6.49
CA ALA A 98 -0.31 24.94 5.08
C ALA A 98 0.48 26.15 4.59
N GLU A 99 1.77 26.17 4.87
CA GLU A 99 2.68 27.27 4.52
C GLU A 99 2.90 27.35 2.99
N ILE A 100 3.31 28.51 2.47
CA ILE A 100 3.64 28.69 1.04
C ILE A 100 4.91 27.91 0.62
N THR A 101 5.83 27.68 1.56
CA THR A 101 7.08 26.95 1.29
C THR A 101 6.80 25.46 1.18
N THR A 102 7.27 24.86 0.09
CA THR A 102 7.10 23.42 -0.17
C THR A 102 7.50 22.57 1.07
N PRO A 103 6.65 21.60 1.48
CA PRO A 103 6.99 20.65 2.54
C PRO A 103 8.25 19.82 2.22
N GLY A 104 9.04 19.52 3.25
CA GLY A 104 10.09 18.49 3.17
C GLY A 104 9.48 17.09 3.25
N CYS A 105 10.30 16.04 3.44
CA CYS A 105 9.78 14.69 3.68
C CYS A 105 10.23 14.16 5.04
N THR A 106 11.35 13.46 5.04
CA THR A 106 11.98 12.92 6.23
C THR A 106 13.48 13.13 6.15
N GLY A 107 14.23 12.71 7.15
CA GLY A 107 15.69 12.83 7.14
C GLY A 107 16.32 12.28 8.41
N PRO A 108 17.64 12.08 8.42
CA PRO A 108 18.36 11.51 9.56
C PRO A 108 18.48 12.50 10.72
N CYS A 109 18.71 11.99 11.93
CA CYS A 109 18.85 12.79 13.14
C CYS A 109 20.34 12.97 13.52
N PRO A 110 20.91 14.19 13.48
CA PRO A 110 22.30 14.41 13.91
C PRO A 110 22.49 14.19 15.41
N GLY A 111 21.47 14.46 16.23
CA GLY A 111 21.52 14.14 17.66
C GLY A 111 21.65 12.65 17.96
N CYS A 112 21.17 11.75 17.09
CA CYS A 112 21.42 10.31 17.25
C CYS A 112 22.88 9.97 16.92
N ARG A 113 23.41 10.51 15.81
CA ARG A 113 24.81 10.31 15.39
C ARG A 113 25.78 10.75 16.48
N ASP A 114 25.64 11.96 16.99
CA ASP A 114 26.59 12.53 17.96
C ASP A 114 26.57 11.80 19.31
N LYS A 115 25.43 11.19 19.67
CA LYS A 115 25.28 10.36 20.87
C LYS A 115 25.74 8.91 20.65
N GLY A 116 26.27 8.57 19.48
CA GLY A 116 26.69 7.20 19.14
C GLY A 116 25.52 6.21 19.04
N LEU A 117 24.28 6.70 18.90
CA LEU A 117 23.10 5.85 18.74
C LEU A 117 22.95 5.42 17.27
N ARG A 118 22.33 4.25 17.06
CA ARG A 118 21.89 3.85 15.73
C ARG A 118 20.86 4.85 15.20
N TRP A 119 21.14 5.47 14.07
CA TRP A 119 20.26 6.42 13.40
C TRP A 119 19.72 5.82 12.10
N HIS A 120 18.51 6.24 11.70
CA HIS A 120 17.88 5.81 10.45
C HIS A 120 17.96 6.92 9.40
N PRO A 121 18.16 6.61 8.10
CA PRO A 121 18.10 7.58 7.01
C PRO A 121 16.78 8.37 6.97
N ASN A 122 15.70 7.71 7.37
CA ASN A 122 14.36 8.29 7.45
C ASN A 122 14.07 8.93 8.82
N GLY A 123 15.06 9.00 9.71
CA GLY A 123 14.88 9.46 11.09
C GLY A 123 13.86 8.65 11.88
N MET A 124 13.64 9.07 13.12
CA MET A 124 12.61 8.52 14.00
C MET A 124 11.95 9.71 14.69
N TRP A 125 10.92 10.25 14.06
CA TRP A 125 10.36 11.56 14.40
C TRP A 125 9.00 11.45 15.07
N THR A 126 8.72 12.36 16.00
CA THR A 126 7.39 12.61 16.55
C THR A 126 7.12 14.12 16.50
N TRP A 127 5.85 14.47 16.30
CA TRP A 127 5.35 15.83 16.17
C TRP A 127 3.96 15.94 16.80
N SER A 128 3.59 17.12 17.28
CA SER A 128 2.28 17.36 17.88
C SER A 128 1.74 18.73 17.46
N ALA A 129 0.45 18.77 17.09
CA ALA A 129 -0.25 20.00 16.74
C ALA A 129 -0.32 21.01 17.90
N ARG A 130 -0.07 20.58 19.15
CA ARG A 130 0.02 21.49 20.32
C ARG A 130 1.29 22.33 20.31
N ASN A 131 2.37 21.82 19.71
CA ASN A 131 3.65 22.51 19.53
C ASN A 131 4.03 22.40 18.05
N PRO A 132 3.29 23.07 17.15
CA PRO A 132 3.31 22.76 15.71
C PRO A 132 4.64 23.10 15.05
N ASN A 133 5.47 23.92 15.68
CA ASN A 133 6.77 24.35 15.19
C ASN A 133 7.95 23.59 15.83
N GLN A 134 7.70 22.42 16.43
CA GLN A 134 8.72 21.58 17.05
C GLN A 134 8.62 20.12 16.59
N LEU A 135 9.78 19.52 16.33
CA LEU A 135 9.95 18.11 15.97
C LEU A 135 10.84 17.42 17.02
N THR A 136 10.49 16.23 17.49
CA THR A 136 11.32 15.50 18.46
C THR A 136 11.75 14.16 17.91
N CYS A 137 13.02 13.79 18.12
CA CYS A 137 13.47 12.44 17.80
C CYS A 137 13.04 11.46 18.90
N THR A 138 12.32 10.40 18.54
CA THR A 138 11.86 9.39 19.51
C THR A 138 12.99 8.59 20.12
N ALA A 139 14.13 8.46 19.43
CA ALA A 139 15.28 7.71 19.88
C ALA A 139 16.15 8.50 20.86
N CYS A 140 16.69 9.64 20.42
CA CYS A 140 17.64 10.41 21.23
C CYS A 140 17.00 11.54 22.06
N LYS A 141 15.69 11.76 21.90
CA LYS A 141 14.88 12.79 22.58
C LYS A 141 15.26 14.24 22.28
N THR A 142 16.18 14.49 21.34
CA THR A 142 16.52 15.85 20.91
C THR A 142 15.33 16.48 20.18
N ALA A 143 14.98 17.71 20.55
CA ALA A 143 13.96 18.53 19.91
C ALA A 143 14.57 19.51 18.90
N PHE A 144 13.93 19.71 17.76
CA PHE A 144 14.36 20.56 16.65
C PHE A 144 13.25 21.54 16.28
N PRO A 145 13.58 22.73 15.73
CA PRO A 145 14.92 23.29 15.57
C PRO A 145 15.60 23.63 16.91
N ASN A 146 16.93 23.71 16.94
CA ASN A 146 17.73 24.11 18.10
C ASN A 146 19.13 24.61 17.68
N ASP A 147 19.83 25.31 18.58
CA ASP A 147 21.13 25.93 18.30
C ASP A 147 22.30 24.93 18.15
N ALA A 148 22.18 23.72 18.72
CA ALA A 148 23.21 22.68 18.58
C ALA A 148 23.20 22.07 17.16
N TYR A 149 22.06 22.11 16.47
CA TYR A 149 21.86 21.56 15.14
C TYR A 149 21.20 22.56 14.20
N PRO A 150 21.85 23.70 13.90
CA PRO A 150 21.22 24.80 13.18
C PRO A 150 20.99 24.45 11.70
N GLU A 151 19.87 24.90 11.15
CA GLU A 151 19.61 24.89 9.71
C GLU A 151 20.25 26.09 9.03
N SER A 152 21.60 26.14 9.02
CA SER A 152 22.37 27.29 8.54
C SER A 152 22.69 27.29 7.05
N VAL A 153 22.35 26.22 6.31
CA VAL A 153 22.51 26.16 4.86
C VAL A 153 21.19 26.54 4.21
N GLU A 154 21.16 27.67 3.52
CA GLU A 154 19.98 28.20 2.83
C GLU A 154 20.11 28.02 1.31
N VAL A 155 19.02 27.57 0.68
CA VAL A 155 18.83 27.63 -0.78
C VAL A 155 17.50 28.33 -1.07
N ARG A 156 17.48 29.19 -2.08
CA ARG A 156 16.33 30.03 -2.42
C ARG A 156 15.91 29.75 -3.84
N SER A 157 14.61 29.55 -4.05
CA SER A 157 14.05 29.38 -5.39
C SER A 157 14.15 30.70 -6.17
N THR A 158 14.59 30.62 -7.42
CA THR A 158 14.54 31.72 -8.37
C THR A 158 13.20 31.78 -9.11
N TRP A 159 12.51 30.65 -9.21
CA TRP A 159 11.17 30.57 -9.80
C TRP A 159 10.09 31.20 -8.90
N ASP A 160 10.08 30.86 -7.61
CA ASP A 160 9.23 31.54 -6.60
C ASP A 160 10.10 32.03 -5.42
N PRO A 161 10.52 33.31 -5.43
CA PRO A 161 11.39 33.90 -4.40
C PRO A 161 10.85 33.86 -2.97
N ARG A 162 9.55 33.57 -2.78
CA ARG A 162 8.94 33.36 -1.46
C ARG A 162 9.41 32.05 -0.82
N GLN A 163 9.89 31.09 -1.61
CA GLN A 163 10.33 29.78 -1.13
C GLN A 163 11.81 29.78 -0.75
N VAL A 164 12.06 29.54 0.54
CA VAL A 164 13.40 29.48 1.12
C VAL A 164 13.54 28.19 1.91
N PHE A 165 14.44 27.32 1.47
CA PHE A 165 14.68 26.03 2.10
C PHE A 165 15.96 26.10 2.94
N ARG A 166 15.89 25.57 4.15
CA ARG A 166 17.02 25.54 5.08
C ARG A 166 17.33 24.11 5.49
N PHE A 167 18.62 23.81 5.60
CA PHE A 167 19.15 22.49 5.89
C PHE A 167 20.18 22.56 7.00
N TYR A 168 20.31 21.45 7.74
CA TYR A 168 21.32 21.29 8.77
C TYR A 168 22.73 21.60 8.26
N GLY A 169 23.45 22.48 8.97
CA GLY A 169 24.76 22.98 8.55
C GLY A 169 25.97 22.09 8.86
N GLY A 170 25.84 21.07 9.72
CA GLY A 170 26.97 20.22 10.11
C GLY A 170 27.34 19.15 9.08
N GLU A 171 27.93 18.03 9.52
CA GLU A 171 28.34 16.96 8.60
C GLU A 171 27.15 16.29 7.91
N THR A 172 27.31 15.94 6.63
CA THR A 172 26.32 15.25 5.80
C THR A 172 26.11 13.79 6.21
N PHE A 173 25.05 13.18 5.69
CA PHE A 173 24.71 11.77 5.90
C PHE A 173 24.72 10.99 4.59
N VAL A 174 25.06 9.69 4.69
CA VAL A 174 24.82 8.73 3.61
C VAL A 174 23.41 8.16 3.79
N CYS A 175 22.48 8.56 2.95
CA CYS A 175 21.10 8.08 2.95
C CYS A 175 20.83 7.29 1.67
N PHE A 176 20.77 5.96 1.80
CA PHE A 176 20.60 5.07 0.64
C PHE A 176 21.73 5.26 -0.39
N GLY A 177 21.40 5.52 -1.65
CA GLY A 177 22.36 5.89 -2.69
C GLY A 177 22.86 7.34 -2.63
N TYR A 178 22.23 8.19 -1.80
CA TYR A 178 22.54 9.62 -1.73
C TYR A 178 23.59 9.89 -0.64
N LYS A 179 24.81 10.24 -1.07
CA LYS A 179 26.00 10.22 -0.20
C LYS A 179 26.16 11.45 0.69
N GLN A 180 25.51 12.56 0.34
CA GLN A 180 25.72 13.85 1.00
C GLN A 180 24.38 14.48 1.37
N ALA A 181 23.51 13.73 2.07
CA ALA A 181 22.22 14.22 2.56
C ALA A 181 22.38 15.22 3.72
N ARG A 182 21.52 16.24 3.77
CA ARG A 182 21.31 17.12 4.92
C ARG A 182 19.81 17.14 5.28
N PRO A 183 19.44 16.83 6.53
CA PRO A 183 18.05 16.92 6.95
C PRO A 183 17.56 18.38 6.97
N THR A 184 16.26 18.57 6.71
CA THR A 184 15.53 19.83 6.93
C THR A 184 14.45 19.63 8.00
N PHE A 185 14.68 20.08 9.23
CA PHE A 185 13.75 19.94 10.34
C PHE A 185 12.49 20.77 10.12
N THR A 186 12.63 22.03 9.67
CA THR A 186 11.48 22.87 9.33
C THR A 186 10.70 22.31 8.15
N GLY A 187 11.36 21.73 7.15
CA GLY A 187 10.69 21.02 6.06
C GLY A 187 9.91 19.80 6.53
N ILE A 188 10.47 18.99 7.43
CA ILE A 188 9.78 17.84 8.03
C ILE A 188 8.56 18.32 8.85
N ILE A 189 8.69 19.42 9.60
CA ILE A 189 7.58 20.02 10.34
C ILE A 189 6.45 20.44 9.38
N ARG A 190 6.75 21.12 8.26
CA ARG A 190 5.74 21.50 7.26
C ARG A 190 4.96 20.30 6.73
N ARG A 191 5.63 19.18 6.49
CA ARG A 191 4.96 17.92 6.12
C ARG A 191 3.99 17.45 7.20
N TYR A 192 4.40 17.44 8.47
CA TYR A 192 3.52 17.02 9.56
C TYR A 192 2.30 17.94 9.71
N LYS A 193 2.50 19.26 9.58
CA LYS A 193 1.42 20.25 9.59
C LYS A 193 0.43 20.02 8.45
N LEU A 194 0.90 19.86 7.22
CA LEU A 194 0.05 19.58 6.06
C LEU A 194 -0.71 18.24 6.24
N GLY A 195 -0.02 17.20 6.72
CA GLY A 195 -0.64 15.92 7.04
C GLY A 195 -1.72 16.02 8.13
N HIS A 196 -1.49 16.83 9.17
CA HIS A 196 -2.46 17.11 10.22
C HIS A 196 -3.70 17.82 9.67
N LEU A 197 -3.50 18.88 8.89
CA LEU A 197 -4.59 19.64 8.25
C LEU A 197 -5.42 18.75 7.32
N THR A 198 -4.77 17.86 6.57
CA THR A 198 -5.45 16.87 5.71
C THR A 198 -6.25 15.86 6.54
N GLY A 199 -5.72 15.43 7.70
CA GLY A 199 -6.45 14.60 8.65
C GLY A 199 -7.71 15.28 9.18
N GLN A 200 -7.63 16.57 9.50
CA GLN A 200 -8.78 17.38 9.92
C GLN A 200 -9.81 17.52 8.80
N LEU A 201 -9.39 17.77 7.56
CA LEU A 201 -10.26 17.83 6.38
C LEU A 201 -11.06 16.54 6.22
N ARG A 202 -10.41 15.38 6.36
CA ARG A 202 -11.11 14.08 6.32
C ARG A 202 -12.14 13.95 7.44
N THR A 203 -11.80 14.32 8.67
CA THR A 203 -12.74 14.28 9.80
C THR A 203 -13.96 15.18 9.56
N LEU A 204 -13.76 16.40 9.05
CA LEU A 204 -14.84 17.33 8.74
C LEU A 204 -15.76 16.80 7.63
N ALA A 205 -15.19 16.22 6.56
CA ALA A 205 -15.97 15.62 5.50
C ALA A 205 -16.79 14.41 5.99
N MET A 206 -16.19 13.53 6.81
CA MET A 206 -16.91 12.40 7.40
C MET A 206 -18.03 12.87 8.33
N ALA A 207 -17.76 13.87 9.19
CA ALA A 207 -18.75 14.44 10.10
C ALA A 207 -19.91 15.06 9.32
N TYR A 208 -19.65 15.84 8.26
CA TYR A 208 -20.70 16.34 7.37
C TYR A 208 -21.53 15.19 6.79
N THR A 209 -20.86 14.15 6.27
CA THR A 209 -21.52 13.01 5.61
C THR A 209 -22.52 12.29 6.52
N VAL A 210 -22.18 12.13 7.80
CA VAL A 210 -23.03 11.37 8.75
C VAL A 210 -24.01 12.22 9.55
N THR A 211 -23.77 13.52 9.68
CA THR A 211 -24.62 14.44 10.47
C THR A 211 -25.46 15.39 9.63
N GLY A 212 -25.04 15.66 8.39
CA GLY A 212 -25.60 16.74 7.57
C GLY A 212 -25.25 18.15 8.04
N ASN A 213 -24.38 18.31 9.05
CA ASN A 213 -24.08 19.63 9.63
C ASN A 213 -23.31 20.53 8.64
N PRO A 214 -23.91 21.63 8.15
CA PRO A 214 -23.28 22.49 7.14
C PRO A 214 -22.05 23.23 7.64
N ASP A 215 -21.85 23.39 8.96
CA ASP A 215 -20.61 23.99 9.51
C ASP A 215 -19.39 23.12 9.22
N CYS A 216 -19.56 21.79 9.18
CA CYS A 216 -18.49 20.86 8.83
C CYS A 216 -18.07 21.02 7.37
N ALA A 217 -19.04 21.16 6.46
CA ALA A 217 -18.77 21.41 5.04
C ALA A 217 -18.11 22.78 4.81
N ASN A 218 -18.56 23.83 5.52
CA ASN A 218 -17.92 25.14 5.42
C ASN A 218 -16.48 25.12 5.96
N ALA A 219 -16.22 24.41 7.05
CA ALA A 219 -14.87 24.21 7.57
C ALA A 219 -13.96 23.46 6.58
N ALA A 220 -14.48 22.39 5.94
CA ALA A 220 -13.77 21.68 4.87
C ALA A 220 -13.46 22.61 3.68
N ARG A 221 -14.42 23.47 3.28
CA ARG A 221 -14.23 24.50 2.24
C ARG A 221 -13.05 25.42 2.55
N LEU A 222 -12.92 25.91 3.79
CA LEU A 222 -11.81 26.80 4.17
C LEU A 222 -10.44 26.13 3.99
N ILE A 223 -10.31 24.86 4.38
CA ILE A 223 -9.07 24.09 4.19
C ILE A 223 -8.76 23.92 2.70
N LEU A 224 -9.76 23.50 1.90
CA LEU A 224 -9.58 23.30 0.45
C LEU A 224 -9.18 24.59 -0.27
N LEU A 225 -9.74 25.73 0.13
CA LEU A 225 -9.35 27.04 -0.42
C LEU A 225 -7.94 27.45 -0.03
N ARG A 226 -7.49 27.11 1.19
CA ARG A 226 -6.09 27.30 1.56
C ARG A 226 -5.16 26.43 0.72
N LEU A 227 -5.51 25.17 0.49
CA LEU A 227 -4.74 24.29 -0.39
C LEU A 227 -4.66 24.83 -1.82
N ALA A 228 -5.78 25.37 -2.33
CA ALA A 228 -5.86 26.00 -3.66
C ALA A 228 -5.00 27.27 -3.79
N GLU A 229 -4.54 27.86 -2.68
CA GLU A 229 -3.64 29.00 -2.68
C GLU A 229 -2.18 28.59 -2.76
N VAL A 230 -1.80 27.49 -2.10
CA VAL A 230 -0.39 27.10 -1.92
C VAL A 230 0.07 25.99 -2.87
N LEU A 231 -0.79 25.01 -3.16
CA LEU A 231 -0.40 23.82 -3.92
C LEU A 231 0.15 24.14 -5.32
N PRO A 232 -0.42 25.07 -6.10
CA PRO A 232 0.13 25.43 -7.42
C PRO A 232 1.59 25.92 -7.37
N PHE A 233 2.06 26.41 -6.22
CA PHE A 233 3.43 26.88 -6.03
C PHE A 233 4.35 25.84 -5.39
N TYR A 234 3.84 24.72 -4.89
CA TYR A 234 4.70 23.67 -4.34
C TYR A 234 5.56 23.03 -5.43
N LEU A 235 6.87 23.09 -5.24
CA LEU A 235 7.88 22.56 -6.16
C LEU A 235 7.91 21.03 -6.12
N VAL A 236 8.29 20.42 -7.24
CA VAL A 236 8.62 19.00 -7.27
C VAL A 236 9.94 18.77 -6.53
N ARG A 237 9.99 17.82 -5.61
CA ARG A 237 11.18 17.53 -4.81
C ARG A 237 11.52 16.04 -4.74
N ALA A 238 12.81 15.73 -4.58
CA ALA A 238 13.29 14.37 -4.35
C ALA A 238 12.89 13.91 -2.94
N GLY A 239 12.23 12.76 -2.83
CA GLY A 239 11.71 12.16 -1.59
C GLY A 239 12.74 11.89 -0.50
N TYR A 240 12.29 11.34 0.63
CA TYR A 240 13.18 10.98 1.75
C TYR A 240 14.04 12.17 2.24
N GLY A 241 15.26 11.90 2.71
CA GLY A 241 16.23 12.89 3.16
C GLY A 241 17.13 13.47 2.08
N TYR A 242 16.78 13.34 0.79
CA TYR A 242 17.62 13.81 -0.32
C TYR A 242 17.66 15.34 -0.39
N GLY A 243 16.53 16.01 -0.16
CA GLY A 243 16.48 17.46 0.01
C GLY A 243 16.75 18.29 -1.25
N GLU A 244 16.44 17.75 -2.42
CA GLU A 244 16.53 18.46 -3.71
C GLU A 244 15.15 18.96 -4.16
N PHE A 245 15.08 20.13 -4.80
CA PHE A 245 13.84 20.73 -5.29
C PHE A 245 14.04 21.27 -6.72
N ALA A 246 13.08 21.05 -7.62
CA ALA A 246 13.13 21.60 -8.97
C ALA A 246 12.88 23.11 -8.94
N ASP A 247 13.82 23.94 -9.40
CA ASP A 247 13.69 25.40 -9.43
C ASP A 247 13.03 25.90 -10.72
N CYS A 248 11.83 25.40 -11.02
CA CYS A 248 11.04 25.82 -12.16
C CYS A 248 9.56 25.54 -11.92
N ASP A 249 8.74 25.82 -12.95
CA ASP A 249 7.31 25.53 -12.94
C ASP A 249 7.04 24.06 -12.58
N PRO A 250 6.16 23.76 -11.60
CA PRO A 250 5.90 22.39 -11.17
C PRO A 250 5.35 21.46 -12.25
N HIS A 251 4.62 21.95 -13.25
CA HIS A 251 4.16 21.13 -14.37
C HIS A 251 5.33 20.76 -15.27
N VAL A 252 6.17 21.73 -15.61
CA VAL A 252 7.40 21.50 -16.39
C VAL A 252 8.35 20.54 -15.66
N ALA A 253 8.55 20.75 -14.35
CA ALA A 253 9.35 19.86 -13.51
C ALA A 253 8.77 18.44 -13.46
N SER A 254 7.44 18.31 -13.39
CA SER A 254 6.76 17.01 -13.38
C SER A 254 7.01 16.27 -14.68
N GLU A 255 6.86 16.91 -15.84
CA GLU A 255 7.08 16.27 -17.15
C GLU A 255 8.55 15.96 -17.45
N ARG A 256 9.46 16.81 -16.96
CA ARG A 256 10.89 16.75 -17.26
C ARG A 256 11.75 16.44 -16.05
N ILE A 257 11.24 15.59 -15.16
CA ILE A 257 11.88 15.32 -13.86
C ILE A 257 13.32 14.78 -13.96
N ASN A 258 13.68 14.20 -15.10
CA ASN A 258 15.03 13.69 -15.40
C ASN A 258 15.83 14.57 -16.39
N ASP A 259 15.28 15.70 -16.82
CA ASP A 259 15.88 16.64 -17.79
C ASP A 259 15.35 18.07 -17.56
N LEU A 260 15.59 18.59 -16.36
CA LEU A 260 15.05 19.87 -15.90
C LEU A 260 15.60 21.03 -16.75
N PRO A 261 14.77 22.04 -17.06
CA PRO A 261 15.19 23.19 -17.87
C PRO A 261 16.14 24.14 -17.12
N THR A 262 16.13 24.09 -15.79
CA THR A 262 16.96 24.87 -14.89
C THR A 262 17.71 23.95 -13.93
N ASP A 263 18.77 24.47 -13.35
CA ASP A 263 19.49 23.77 -12.28
C ASP A 263 18.55 23.61 -11.07
N GLU A 264 18.47 22.40 -10.53
CA GLU A 264 17.69 22.13 -9.32
C GLU A 264 18.37 22.72 -8.07
N LEU A 265 17.55 23.04 -7.06
CA LEU A 265 18.03 23.52 -5.77
C LEU A 265 18.68 22.37 -5.00
N VAL A 266 20.00 22.42 -4.91
CA VAL A 266 20.83 21.54 -4.08
C VAL A 266 21.71 22.34 -3.14
N TYR A 267 22.08 21.73 -2.03
CA TYR A 267 23.01 22.30 -1.06
C TYR A 267 24.42 21.70 -1.19
N PRO A 268 25.49 22.47 -0.92
CA PRO A 268 26.85 21.95 -0.95
C PRO A 268 27.06 20.74 -0.01
N PRO A 269 27.86 19.74 -0.40
CA PRO A 269 28.75 19.70 -1.58
C PRO A 269 28.09 19.18 -2.87
N ASN A 270 26.79 18.87 -2.84
CA ASN A 270 26.06 18.45 -4.05
C ASN A 270 26.09 19.58 -5.09
N ARG A 271 26.04 19.19 -6.36
CA ARG A 271 26.00 20.09 -7.50
C ARG A 271 24.80 19.71 -8.36
N PRO A 272 24.14 20.70 -8.98
CA PRO A 272 23.01 20.41 -9.82
C PRO A 272 23.43 19.56 -11.01
N ASP A 273 22.59 18.60 -11.36
CA ASP A 273 22.73 17.75 -12.54
C ASP A 273 21.44 17.66 -13.38
N ARG A 274 20.53 18.61 -13.17
CA ARG A 274 19.27 18.85 -13.90
C ARG A 274 18.32 17.67 -13.88
N LYS A 275 18.27 16.99 -12.74
CA LYS A 275 17.25 15.98 -12.46
C LYS A 275 16.91 15.97 -10.98
N ILE A 276 15.77 15.39 -10.66
CA ILE A 276 15.42 15.06 -9.27
C ILE A 276 15.93 13.67 -8.95
N HIS A 277 16.68 13.51 -7.86
CA HIS A 277 17.24 12.23 -7.45
C HIS A 277 16.14 11.15 -7.35
N THR A 278 16.39 10.00 -7.98
CA THR A 278 15.46 8.86 -8.16
C THR A 278 14.19 9.11 -9.00
N GLY A 279 14.03 10.30 -9.61
CA GLY A 279 12.89 10.64 -10.46
C GLY A 279 11.55 10.43 -9.74
N TYR A 280 10.53 9.98 -10.48
CA TYR A 280 9.16 9.79 -9.96
C TYR A 280 9.07 8.86 -8.75
N TRP A 281 9.98 7.88 -8.61
CA TRP A 281 9.90 6.86 -7.57
C TRP A 281 9.90 7.43 -6.15
N SER A 282 10.51 8.60 -5.93
CA SER A 282 10.42 9.29 -4.63
C SER A 282 9.90 10.71 -4.71
N ALA A 283 9.61 11.23 -5.92
CA ALA A 283 9.17 12.58 -6.12
C ALA A 283 7.89 12.92 -5.34
N SER A 284 7.79 14.15 -4.86
CA SER A 284 6.62 14.63 -4.15
C SER A 284 6.50 16.14 -4.22
N ARG A 285 5.29 16.66 -4.06
CA ARG A 285 4.99 18.08 -3.80
C ARG A 285 4.39 18.31 -2.41
N ILE A 286 3.90 17.26 -1.75
CA ILE A 286 3.24 17.33 -0.44
C ILE A 286 4.06 16.70 0.70
N GLY A 287 5.31 16.32 0.43
CA GLY A 287 6.23 15.76 1.42
C GLY A 287 6.12 14.25 1.63
N SER A 288 5.56 13.52 0.67
CA SER A 288 5.66 12.06 0.60
C SER A 288 7.02 11.61 0.02
N SER A 289 7.14 10.32 -0.20
CA SER A 289 8.29 9.66 -0.83
C SER A 289 7.86 8.90 -2.09
N GLY A 290 7.14 9.56 -3.00
CA GLY A 290 6.61 8.97 -4.25
C GLY A 290 5.15 8.52 -4.16
N MET A 291 4.43 8.88 -3.10
CA MET A 291 3.09 8.38 -2.77
C MET A 291 2.08 9.52 -2.56
N ASP A 292 2.18 10.58 -3.37
CA ASP A 292 1.27 11.74 -3.30
C ASP A 292 -0.19 11.32 -3.57
N GLY A 293 -0.42 10.27 -4.36
CA GLY A 293 -1.75 9.79 -4.70
C GLY A 293 -2.62 9.39 -3.51
N SER A 294 -2.05 8.96 -2.39
CA SER A 294 -2.80 8.69 -1.14
C SER A 294 -3.34 9.98 -0.53
N TRP A 295 -2.55 11.06 -0.57
CA TRP A 295 -2.97 12.39 -0.14
C TRP A 295 -4.04 12.94 -1.09
N VAL A 296 -3.80 12.85 -2.41
CA VAL A 296 -4.75 13.28 -3.44
C VAL A 296 -6.10 12.58 -3.26
N THR A 297 -6.11 11.26 -3.12
CA THR A 297 -7.34 10.47 -2.86
C THR A 297 -8.11 10.98 -1.65
N THR A 298 -7.41 11.33 -0.57
CA THR A 298 -8.04 11.83 0.67
C THR A 298 -8.68 13.19 0.46
N VAL A 299 -7.98 14.12 -0.20
CA VAL A 299 -8.49 15.47 -0.47
C VAL A 299 -9.63 15.44 -1.48
N THR A 300 -9.54 14.61 -2.51
CA THR A 300 -10.60 14.40 -3.49
C THR A 300 -11.85 13.83 -2.85
N GLN A 301 -11.75 12.81 -2.00
CA GLN A 301 -12.91 12.26 -1.29
C GLN A 301 -13.57 13.32 -0.40
N ALA A 302 -12.77 14.15 0.30
CA ALA A 302 -13.32 15.19 1.15
C ALA A 302 -14.12 16.22 0.34
N TYR A 303 -13.59 16.68 -0.80
CA TYR A 303 -14.33 17.56 -1.72
C TYR A 303 -15.58 16.89 -2.29
N ASP A 304 -15.46 15.65 -2.78
CA ASP A 304 -16.57 14.89 -3.37
C ASP A 304 -17.77 14.75 -2.43
N LEU A 305 -17.51 14.60 -1.12
CA LEU A 305 -18.55 14.48 -0.11
C LEU A 305 -19.18 15.81 0.30
N THR A 306 -18.48 16.94 0.15
CA THR A 306 -18.94 18.23 0.69
C THR A 306 -19.27 19.27 -0.38
N CYS A 307 -18.84 19.12 -1.62
CA CYS A 307 -18.93 20.16 -2.67
C CYS A 307 -20.36 20.56 -3.05
N MET A 308 -21.33 19.68 -2.78
CA MET A 308 -22.77 19.92 -2.99
C MET A 308 -23.51 20.31 -1.70
N ALA A 309 -22.78 20.62 -0.62
CA ALA A 309 -23.40 20.98 0.64
C ALA A 309 -24.14 22.32 0.55
N GLU A 310 -25.28 22.39 1.24
CA GLU A 310 -26.13 23.56 1.31
C GLU A 310 -26.47 23.92 2.75
N ARG A 311 -26.77 25.19 2.98
CA ARG A 311 -27.38 25.72 4.19
C ARG A 311 -28.63 26.47 3.80
N ASP A 312 -29.78 26.01 4.28
CA ASP A 312 -31.07 26.65 4.01
C ASP A 312 -31.33 26.88 2.50
N GLY A 313 -30.91 25.91 1.66
CA GLY A 313 -31.01 25.97 0.20
C GLY A 313 -29.97 26.85 -0.50
N VAL A 314 -28.98 27.38 0.24
CA VAL A 314 -27.86 28.15 -0.32
C VAL A 314 -26.60 27.28 -0.37
N PRO A 315 -25.93 27.13 -1.53
CA PRO A 315 -24.68 26.39 -1.63
C PRO A 315 -23.59 26.95 -0.70
N ILE A 316 -22.94 26.06 0.05
CA ILE A 316 -21.77 26.41 0.88
C ILE A 316 -20.58 26.78 0.00
N TYR A 317 -20.43 26.10 -1.14
CA TYR A 317 -19.40 26.37 -2.14
C TYR A 317 -20.01 27.20 -3.27
N SER A 318 -19.41 28.34 -3.57
CA SER A 318 -19.75 29.04 -4.81
C SER A 318 -19.21 28.28 -6.03
N GLU A 319 -19.79 28.52 -7.20
CA GLU A 319 -19.30 27.89 -8.43
C GLU A 319 -17.84 28.23 -8.75
N ALA A 320 -17.43 29.49 -8.52
CA ALA A 320 -16.06 29.92 -8.70
C ALA A 320 -15.08 29.20 -7.75
N GLU A 321 -15.51 28.93 -6.52
CA GLU A 321 -14.70 28.19 -5.54
C GLU A 321 -14.57 26.71 -5.90
N ARG A 322 -15.65 26.08 -6.38
CA ARG A 322 -15.61 24.71 -6.91
C ARG A 322 -14.62 24.61 -8.07
N LEU A 323 -14.72 25.50 -9.06
CA LEU A 323 -13.80 25.56 -10.19
C LEU A 323 -12.35 25.74 -9.73
N ARG A 324 -12.11 26.63 -8.77
CA ARG A 324 -10.78 26.87 -8.20
C ARG A 324 -10.23 25.64 -7.50
N ILE A 325 -11.03 24.95 -6.67
CA ILE A 325 -10.60 23.74 -5.95
C ILE A 325 -10.35 22.58 -6.91
N GLU A 326 -11.25 22.36 -7.87
CA GLU A 326 -11.10 21.33 -8.91
C GLU A 326 -9.77 21.51 -9.68
N ARG A 327 -9.46 22.74 -10.10
CA ARG A 327 -8.23 23.07 -10.82
C ARG A 327 -6.98 23.05 -9.94
N ASP A 328 -6.96 23.87 -8.90
CA ASP A 328 -5.76 24.21 -8.14
C ASP A 328 -5.44 23.23 -7.00
N VAL A 329 -6.34 22.26 -6.74
CA VAL A 329 -6.12 21.22 -5.72
C VAL A 329 -6.19 19.83 -6.33
N LEU A 330 -7.29 19.49 -7.00
CA LEU A 330 -7.53 18.11 -7.44
C LEU A 330 -6.71 17.78 -8.68
N LEU A 331 -6.91 18.52 -9.77
CA LEU A 331 -6.14 18.36 -11.00
C LEU A 331 -4.66 18.65 -10.77
N GLU A 332 -4.35 19.77 -10.11
CA GLU A 332 -2.99 20.16 -9.72
C GLU A 332 -2.27 19.08 -8.89
N GLY A 333 -2.95 18.51 -7.89
CA GLY A 333 -2.41 17.45 -7.04
C GLY A 333 -2.16 16.14 -7.79
N SER A 334 -2.93 15.85 -8.83
CA SER A 334 -2.76 14.66 -9.66
C SER A 334 -1.63 14.76 -10.69
N TYR A 335 -1.21 15.98 -11.06
CA TYR A 335 -0.36 16.22 -12.23
C TYR A 335 0.98 15.47 -12.20
N LEU A 336 1.71 15.55 -11.08
CA LEU A 336 2.98 14.84 -10.91
C LEU A 336 2.81 13.32 -11.09
N GLY A 337 1.73 12.77 -10.53
CA GLY A 337 1.40 11.35 -10.65
C GLY A 337 0.97 10.96 -12.07
N ALA A 338 0.29 11.86 -12.78
CA ALA A 338 -0.13 11.66 -14.18
C ALA A 338 1.05 11.63 -15.16
N CYS A 339 2.20 12.21 -14.79
CA CYS A 339 3.43 12.14 -15.58
C CYS A 339 4.19 10.81 -15.42
N ASP A 340 3.93 10.02 -14.37
CA ASP A 340 4.60 8.73 -14.16
C ASP A 340 3.82 7.57 -14.81
N THR A 341 4.34 7.07 -15.92
CA THR A 341 3.74 5.92 -16.63
C THR A 341 4.20 4.56 -16.07
N SER A 342 5.14 4.53 -15.14
CA SER A 342 5.69 3.30 -14.56
C SER A 342 4.74 2.63 -13.58
N ILE A 343 4.86 1.32 -13.39
CA ILE A 343 4.11 0.55 -12.38
C ILE A 343 5.08 -0.07 -11.37
N ASN A 344 4.93 0.31 -10.11
CA ASN A 344 5.67 -0.22 -8.96
C ASN A 344 4.84 0.00 -7.68
N ASN A 345 5.34 -0.48 -6.53
CA ASN A 345 4.66 -0.41 -5.25
C ASN A 345 4.22 1.00 -4.79
N LYS A 346 4.76 2.08 -5.36
CA LYS A 346 4.38 3.47 -5.05
C LYS A 346 3.53 4.12 -6.14
N SER A 347 3.90 3.94 -7.40
CA SER A 347 3.22 4.62 -8.52
C SER A 347 1.76 4.18 -8.66
N VAL A 348 1.41 2.98 -8.19
CA VAL A 348 0.01 2.51 -8.13
C VAL A 348 -0.89 3.40 -7.28
N GLY A 349 -0.37 3.95 -6.18
CA GLY A 349 -1.10 4.92 -5.37
C GLY A 349 -1.33 6.24 -6.12
N ASN A 350 -0.36 6.68 -6.92
CA ASN A 350 -0.49 7.87 -7.77
C ASN A 350 -1.52 7.65 -8.90
N ARG A 351 -1.56 6.46 -9.49
CA ARG A 351 -2.61 6.05 -10.44
C ARG A 351 -4.00 6.10 -9.81
N ALA A 352 -4.13 5.62 -8.56
CA ALA A 352 -5.38 5.71 -7.81
C ALA A 352 -5.81 7.17 -7.58
N GLY A 353 -4.89 8.02 -7.11
CA GLY A 353 -5.16 9.45 -6.91
C GLY A 353 -5.64 10.14 -8.19
N ALA A 354 -4.98 9.88 -9.32
CA ALA A 354 -5.38 10.40 -10.63
C ALA A 354 -6.80 9.94 -11.04
N ALA A 355 -7.11 8.64 -10.90
CA ALA A 355 -8.46 8.15 -11.17
C ALA A 355 -9.52 8.76 -10.24
N MET A 356 -9.23 8.92 -8.94
CA MET A 356 -10.19 9.53 -8.03
C MET A 356 -10.49 10.97 -8.42
N VAL A 357 -9.47 11.75 -8.80
CA VAL A 357 -9.65 13.09 -9.36
C VAL A 357 -10.49 13.03 -10.63
N GLY A 358 -10.16 12.15 -11.56
CA GLY A 358 -10.92 11.97 -12.80
C GLY A 358 -12.40 11.66 -12.57
N LEU A 359 -12.72 10.78 -11.61
CA LEU A 359 -14.10 10.46 -11.23
C LEU A 359 -14.81 11.68 -10.62
N CYS A 360 -14.12 12.40 -9.75
CA CYS A 360 -14.67 13.54 -9.03
C CYS A 360 -14.93 14.74 -9.94
N VAL A 361 -14.06 15.01 -10.91
CA VAL A 361 -14.19 16.21 -11.76
C VAL A 361 -14.75 15.89 -13.14
N GLY A 362 -14.93 14.61 -13.49
CA GLY A 362 -15.47 14.21 -14.79
C GLY A 362 -14.43 14.21 -15.90
N HIS A 363 -13.18 13.85 -15.59
CA HIS A 363 -12.11 13.73 -16.58
C HIS A 363 -11.87 12.24 -16.94
N PRO A 364 -12.51 11.71 -18.00
CA PRO A 364 -12.43 10.28 -18.34
C PRO A 364 -11.01 9.80 -18.68
N GLY A 365 -10.17 10.64 -19.30
CA GLY A 365 -8.75 10.32 -19.56
C GLY A 365 -7.96 9.96 -18.30
N LEU A 366 -8.11 10.75 -17.21
CA LEU A 366 -7.52 10.45 -15.90
C LEU A 366 -8.07 9.15 -15.29
N VAL A 367 -9.38 8.88 -15.46
CA VAL A 367 -9.97 7.61 -14.98
C VAL A 367 -9.37 6.42 -15.72
N ARG A 368 -9.32 6.47 -17.05
CA ARG A 368 -8.70 5.40 -17.86
C ARG A 368 -7.22 5.25 -17.59
N PHE A 369 -6.48 6.33 -17.37
CA PHE A 369 -5.08 6.30 -16.94
C PHE A 369 -4.90 5.55 -15.61
N GLY A 370 -5.80 5.75 -14.66
CA GLY A 370 -5.78 4.97 -13.42
C GLY A 370 -6.18 3.51 -13.62
N ILE A 371 -7.22 3.22 -14.43
CA ILE A 371 -7.64 1.84 -14.74
C ILE A 371 -6.51 1.06 -15.44
N ASP A 372 -5.80 1.67 -16.38
CA ASP A 372 -4.60 1.09 -16.99
C ASP A 372 -3.57 0.67 -15.95
N GLY A 373 -3.26 1.58 -15.01
CA GLY A 373 -2.33 1.28 -13.94
C GLY A 373 -2.83 0.18 -13.01
N PHE A 374 -4.12 0.16 -12.68
CA PHE A 374 -4.76 -0.89 -11.90
C PHE A 374 -4.66 -2.25 -12.58
N MET A 375 -5.03 -2.33 -13.86
CA MET A 375 -4.97 -3.57 -14.65
C MET A 375 -3.55 -4.12 -14.71
N LYS A 376 -2.57 -3.28 -15.07
CA LYS A 376 -1.14 -3.68 -15.05
C LYS A 376 -0.69 -4.16 -13.67
N THR A 377 -1.21 -3.59 -12.59
CA THR A 377 -0.87 -4.05 -11.24
C THR A 377 -1.40 -5.45 -10.98
N VAL A 378 -2.69 -5.70 -11.23
CA VAL A 378 -3.31 -7.01 -10.94
C VAL A 378 -2.93 -8.10 -11.96
N ASP A 379 -2.53 -7.71 -13.17
CA ASP A 379 -2.15 -8.63 -14.24
C ASP A 379 -0.64 -8.90 -14.31
N ASP A 380 0.20 -7.88 -14.09
CA ASP A 380 1.66 -7.97 -14.30
C ASP A 380 2.49 -7.96 -13.01
N TRP A 381 2.07 -7.22 -11.95
CA TRP A 381 2.81 -7.20 -10.68
C TRP A 381 2.43 -8.39 -9.80
N PHE A 382 1.14 -8.76 -9.74
CA PHE A 382 0.71 -10.02 -9.15
C PHE A 382 0.92 -11.19 -10.09
N LEU A 383 1.15 -12.38 -9.54
CA LEU A 383 1.39 -13.58 -10.30
C LEU A 383 0.10 -14.16 -10.89
N PRO A 384 0.17 -15.01 -11.94
CA PRO A 384 -1.01 -15.62 -12.56
C PRO A 384 -1.90 -16.48 -11.64
N ASP A 385 -1.45 -16.86 -10.45
CA ASP A 385 -2.27 -17.53 -9.42
C ASP A 385 -2.76 -16.59 -8.30
N GLY A 386 -2.58 -15.27 -8.45
CA GLY A 386 -2.90 -14.26 -7.43
C GLY A 386 -1.85 -14.10 -6.35
N GLY A 387 -0.76 -14.89 -6.41
CA GLY A 387 0.39 -14.76 -5.52
C GLY A 387 1.11 -13.42 -5.68
N THR A 388 1.85 -13.04 -4.65
CA THR A 388 2.68 -11.83 -4.64
C THR A 388 4.03 -12.10 -5.27
N SER A 389 4.51 -11.18 -6.11
CA SER A 389 5.84 -11.28 -6.71
C SER A 389 6.98 -10.92 -5.73
N GLU A 390 6.67 -10.36 -4.56
CA GLU A 390 7.66 -9.84 -3.60
C GLU A 390 7.52 -10.47 -2.20
N SER A 391 6.53 -10.04 -1.44
CA SER A 391 6.22 -10.59 -0.10
C SER A 391 4.77 -10.29 0.27
N ALA A 392 4.27 -10.90 1.34
CA ALA A 392 2.93 -10.58 1.83
C ALA A 392 2.81 -9.11 2.30
N ALA A 393 3.85 -8.56 2.96
CA ALA A 393 3.82 -7.17 3.41
C ALA A 393 3.79 -6.18 2.23
N TYR A 394 4.58 -6.44 1.19
CA TYR A 394 4.57 -5.64 -0.03
C TYR A 394 3.28 -5.80 -0.83
N ALA A 395 2.69 -7.00 -0.85
CA ALA A 395 1.37 -7.20 -1.41
C ALA A 395 0.32 -6.36 -0.68
N MET A 396 0.29 -6.36 0.65
CA MET A 396 -0.64 -5.54 1.41
C MET A 396 -0.42 -4.03 1.18
N MET A 397 0.83 -3.58 1.04
CA MET A 397 1.14 -2.21 0.63
C MET A 397 0.56 -1.88 -0.76
N THR A 398 0.82 -2.73 -1.76
CA THR A 398 0.30 -2.57 -3.12
C THR A 398 -1.23 -2.60 -3.15
N MET A 399 -1.86 -3.57 -2.46
CA MET A 399 -3.32 -3.67 -2.30
C MET A 399 -3.90 -2.43 -1.63
N GLY A 400 -3.20 -1.83 -0.66
CA GLY A 400 -3.55 -0.53 -0.09
C GLY A 400 -3.55 0.60 -1.11
N GLY A 401 -2.54 0.64 -1.98
CA GLY A 401 -2.43 1.61 -3.07
C GLY A 401 -3.56 1.50 -4.11
N ILE A 402 -4.02 0.27 -4.42
CA ILE A 402 -5.09 0.02 -5.40
C ILE A 402 -6.49 -0.17 -4.79
N ARG A 403 -6.62 -0.16 -3.46
CA ARG A 403 -7.92 -0.22 -2.75
C ARG A 403 -8.96 0.78 -3.28
N PRO A 404 -8.61 2.05 -3.61
CA PRO A 404 -9.56 3.02 -4.13
C PRO A 404 -10.31 2.56 -5.39
N PHE A 405 -9.71 1.73 -6.25
CA PHE A 405 -10.37 1.26 -7.47
C PHE A 405 -11.53 0.33 -7.15
N GLY A 406 -11.34 -0.64 -6.24
CA GLY A 406 -12.41 -1.55 -5.83
C GLY A 406 -13.54 -0.85 -5.05
N GLU A 407 -13.22 0.25 -4.36
CA GLU A 407 -14.23 1.10 -3.71
C GLU A 407 -14.97 1.96 -4.74
N ALA A 408 -14.28 2.68 -5.63
CA ALA A 408 -14.91 3.69 -6.48
C ALA A 408 -15.50 3.16 -7.78
N LEU A 409 -14.90 2.13 -8.39
CA LEU A 409 -15.29 1.61 -9.71
C LEU A 409 -16.13 0.33 -9.55
N ARG A 410 -17.27 0.43 -8.84
CA ARG A 410 -18.19 -0.71 -8.67
C ARG A 410 -19.26 -0.81 -9.76
N ASP A 411 -19.51 0.30 -10.47
CA ASP A 411 -20.45 0.37 -11.59
C ASP A 411 -20.19 1.65 -12.43
N TYR A 412 -18.96 1.83 -12.88
CA TYR A 412 -18.54 3.08 -13.52
C TYR A 412 -18.98 3.15 -14.98
N THR A 413 -19.57 4.29 -15.34
CA THR A 413 -19.92 4.62 -16.72
C THR A 413 -19.32 5.99 -17.05
N GLU A 414 -18.61 6.05 -18.17
CA GLU A 414 -17.98 7.30 -18.63
C GLU A 414 -19.02 8.36 -19.00
N PRO A 415 -18.66 9.66 -19.08
CA PRO A 415 -19.56 10.71 -19.52
C PRO A 415 -20.23 10.43 -20.88
N GLU A 416 -21.45 10.91 -21.07
CA GLU A 416 -22.14 10.82 -22.36
C GLU A 416 -21.40 11.64 -23.41
N GLY A 417 -21.25 11.07 -24.62
CA GLY A 417 -20.52 11.67 -25.73
C GLY A 417 -19.00 11.50 -25.69
N TYR A 418 -18.45 10.89 -24.63
CA TYR A 418 -17.05 10.48 -24.61
C TYR A 418 -16.83 9.17 -25.38
N LEU A 419 -15.80 9.15 -26.21
CA LEU A 419 -15.21 7.94 -26.80
C LEU A 419 -13.72 8.03 -26.49
N GLY A 420 -13.16 7.00 -25.87
CA GLY A 420 -11.73 6.98 -25.65
C GLY A 420 -10.95 6.62 -26.92
N PRO A 421 -9.61 6.53 -26.84
CA PRO A 421 -8.76 6.30 -28.01
C PRO A 421 -9.05 5.00 -28.77
N ASP A 422 -9.71 4.04 -28.13
CA ASP A 422 -10.17 2.78 -28.71
C ASP A 422 -11.52 2.90 -29.46
N GLY A 423 -12.08 4.11 -29.55
CA GLY A 423 -13.38 4.38 -30.16
C GLY A 423 -14.56 3.84 -29.37
N ARG A 424 -14.36 3.47 -28.10
CA ARG A 424 -15.40 2.90 -27.22
C ARG A 424 -15.59 3.75 -25.98
N ARG A 425 -16.73 3.56 -25.33
CA ARG A 425 -17.07 4.13 -24.03
C ARG A 425 -17.20 2.99 -23.01
N LEU A 426 -16.67 3.16 -21.81
CA LEU A 426 -16.87 2.23 -20.70
C LEU A 426 -18.27 2.42 -20.13
N VAL A 427 -18.98 1.31 -19.98
CA VAL A 427 -20.35 1.25 -19.46
C VAL A 427 -20.41 0.11 -18.44
N HIS A 428 -20.86 0.42 -17.23
CA HIS A 428 -20.94 -0.52 -16.10
C HIS A 428 -19.62 -1.23 -15.75
N PHE A 429 -18.47 -0.56 -15.92
CA PHE A 429 -17.17 -1.10 -15.57
C PHE A 429 -17.05 -1.32 -14.06
N ASN A 430 -16.67 -2.52 -13.66
CA ASN A 430 -16.47 -2.91 -12.28
C ASN A 430 -15.05 -3.45 -12.05
N ALA A 431 -14.22 -2.69 -11.34
CA ALA A 431 -12.83 -3.06 -11.07
C ALA A 431 -12.69 -4.41 -10.35
N CYS A 432 -13.62 -4.78 -9.48
CA CYS A 432 -13.59 -6.05 -8.75
C CYS A 432 -14.05 -7.24 -9.61
N ARG A 433 -14.97 -7.04 -10.56
CA ARG A 433 -15.60 -8.13 -11.33
C ARG A 433 -14.99 -8.32 -12.72
N ASP A 434 -14.50 -7.24 -13.32
CA ASP A 434 -13.99 -7.24 -14.69
C ASP A 434 -12.46 -7.38 -14.75
N THR A 435 -11.80 -7.58 -13.60
CA THR A 435 -10.34 -7.74 -13.50
C THR A 435 -9.95 -8.87 -12.56
N ARG A 436 -8.64 -9.15 -12.45
CA ARG A 436 -8.07 -10.20 -11.59
C ARG A 436 -7.96 -9.83 -10.11
N TYR A 437 -8.52 -8.69 -9.70
CA TYR A 437 -8.42 -8.21 -8.32
C TYR A 437 -8.94 -9.21 -7.28
N GLY A 438 -10.00 -9.97 -7.60
CA GLY A 438 -10.51 -11.03 -6.74
C GLY A 438 -9.54 -12.19 -6.57
N THR A 439 -8.78 -12.53 -7.63
CA THR A 439 -7.72 -13.56 -7.57
C THR A 439 -6.58 -13.12 -6.64
N CYS A 440 -6.18 -11.85 -6.67
CA CYS A 440 -5.18 -11.31 -5.74
C CYS A 440 -5.64 -11.44 -4.27
N TRP A 441 -6.90 -11.10 -3.98
CA TRP A 441 -7.45 -11.26 -2.63
C TRP A 441 -7.52 -12.71 -2.18
N GLN A 442 -7.94 -13.61 -3.06
CA GLN A 442 -7.99 -15.04 -2.78
C GLN A 442 -6.60 -15.60 -2.47
N GLY A 443 -5.58 -15.23 -3.25
CA GLY A 443 -4.19 -15.60 -3.00
C GLY A 443 -3.70 -15.13 -1.62
N LEU A 444 -4.02 -13.90 -1.24
CA LEU A 444 -3.68 -13.37 0.09
C LEU A 444 -4.43 -14.10 1.21
N LEU A 445 -5.73 -14.35 1.08
CA LEU A 445 -6.50 -15.05 2.11
C LEU A 445 -6.01 -16.50 2.30
N TRP A 446 -5.70 -17.21 1.22
CA TRP A 446 -5.30 -18.62 1.27
C TRP A 446 -3.85 -18.85 1.68
N THR A 447 -3.03 -17.80 1.77
CA THR A 447 -1.65 -17.85 2.28
C THR A 447 -1.54 -17.44 3.76
N LEU A 448 -2.65 -17.14 4.43
CA LEU A 448 -2.68 -16.93 5.87
C LEU A 448 -2.41 -18.23 6.64
N GLN A 449 -1.92 -18.13 7.86
CA GLN A 449 -1.81 -19.25 8.82
C GLN A 449 -2.97 -19.21 9.83
N GLY A 450 -2.98 -20.15 10.79
CA GLY A 450 -4.13 -20.34 11.68
C GLY A 450 -4.54 -19.13 12.51
N ASN A 451 -3.61 -18.23 12.85
CA ASN A 451 -3.89 -16.97 13.55
C ASN A 451 -4.28 -15.79 12.62
N LEU A 452 -4.59 -16.07 11.34
CA LEU A 452 -4.96 -15.09 10.31
C LEU A 452 -3.88 -14.03 10.03
N ARG A 453 -2.62 -14.37 10.28
CA ARG A 453 -1.44 -13.63 9.82
C ARG A 453 -0.77 -14.39 8.68
N HIS A 454 0.03 -13.70 7.89
CA HIS A 454 0.91 -14.38 6.95
C HIS A 454 2.14 -14.91 7.68
N PRO A 455 2.69 -16.07 7.27
CA PRO A 455 4.05 -16.44 7.61
C PRO A 455 5.02 -15.29 7.28
N PRO A 456 6.01 -14.97 8.13
CA PRO A 456 6.94 -13.86 7.92
C PRO A 456 8.05 -14.22 6.90
N LEU A 457 7.67 -14.81 5.77
CA LEU A 457 8.58 -15.14 4.66
C LEU A 457 8.98 -13.89 3.89
N ALA A 458 10.19 -13.89 3.34
CA ALA A 458 10.77 -12.74 2.63
C ALA A 458 10.74 -11.45 3.48
N ASP A 459 10.75 -10.27 2.86
CA ASP A 459 10.55 -9.00 3.55
C ASP A 459 9.08 -8.86 4.02
N SER A 460 8.68 -9.62 5.05
CA SER A 460 7.39 -9.55 5.73
C SER A 460 7.52 -9.49 7.26
N TYR A 461 6.41 -9.24 7.95
CA TYR A 461 6.31 -9.13 9.41
C TYR A 461 5.37 -10.19 9.95
N CYS A 462 5.59 -10.65 11.18
CA CYS A 462 4.67 -11.57 11.88
C CYS A 462 3.28 -10.95 12.15
N THR A 463 3.15 -9.63 12.01
CA THR A 463 1.90 -8.88 12.16
C THR A 463 1.15 -8.68 10.84
N THR A 464 1.77 -9.00 9.69
CA THR A 464 1.14 -8.85 8.38
C THR A 464 -0.10 -9.74 8.27
N GLY A 465 -1.22 -9.20 7.80
CA GLY A 465 -2.46 -9.92 7.58
C GLY A 465 -3.46 -9.07 6.79
N VAL A 466 -4.58 -9.67 6.40
CA VAL A 466 -5.69 -8.94 5.77
C VAL A 466 -6.57 -8.35 6.88
N SER A 467 -6.51 -7.03 7.07
CA SER A 467 -7.22 -6.35 8.16
C SER A 467 -8.74 -6.35 7.96
N ALA A 468 -9.49 -6.02 9.02
CA ALA A 468 -10.94 -5.81 8.95
C ALA A 468 -11.36 -4.82 7.86
N GLU A 469 -10.53 -3.80 7.60
CA GLU A 469 -10.81 -2.79 6.56
C GLU A 469 -10.86 -3.40 5.16
N TYR A 470 -9.95 -4.32 4.87
CA TYR A 470 -9.95 -5.05 3.60
C TYR A 470 -11.03 -6.12 3.58
N ALA A 471 -11.35 -6.75 4.72
CA ALA A 471 -12.44 -7.70 4.81
C ALA A 471 -13.81 -7.06 4.47
N GLU A 472 -14.05 -5.81 4.87
CA GLU A 472 -15.25 -5.06 4.46
C GLU A 472 -15.32 -4.90 2.94
N LEU A 473 -14.21 -4.51 2.30
CA LEU A 473 -14.14 -4.38 0.84
C LEU A 473 -14.34 -5.74 0.14
N ILE A 474 -13.69 -6.80 0.63
CA ILE A 474 -13.81 -8.14 0.06
C ILE A 474 -15.24 -8.65 0.18
N ALA A 475 -15.90 -8.47 1.32
CA ALA A 475 -17.29 -8.87 1.52
C ALA A 475 -18.27 -8.06 0.66
N LEU A 476 -18.01 -6.75 0.48
CA LEU A 476 -18.77 -5.88 -0.42
C LEU A 476 -18.65 -6.33 -1.88
N ALA A 477 -17.41 -6.60 -2.33
CA ALA A 477 -17.12 -6.94 -3.72
C ALA A 477 -17.49 -8.38 -4.08
N TYR A 478 -17.28 -9.31 -3.15
CA TYR A 478 -17.40 -10.76 -3.32
C TYR A 478 -18.16 -11.38 -2.12
N PRO A 479 -19.49 -11.26 -2.04
CA PRO A 479 -20.28 -11.64 -0.87
C PRO A 479 -20.49 -13.17 -0.76
N THR A 480 -19.40 -13.94 -0.70
CA THR A 480 -19.43 -15.38 -0.44
C THR A 480 -19.55 -15.66 1.06
N GLU A 481 -19.98 -16.87 1.43
CA GLU A 481 -20.03 -17.27 2.84
C GLU A 481 -18.64 -17.26 3.49
N ALA A 482 -17.60 -17.70 2.78
CA ALA A 482 -16.22 -17.67 3.26
C ALA A 482 -15.72 -16.23 3.53
N HIS A 483 -16.04 -15.26 2.67
CA HIS A 483 -15.64 -13.87 2.91
C HIS A 483 -16.42 -13.22 4.06
N ARG A 484 -17.70 -13.57 4.24
CA ARG A 484 -18.46 -13.17 5.44
C ARG A 484 -17.91 -13.81 6.72
N ALA A 485 -17.52 -15.08 6.67
CA ALA A 485 -16.81 -15.78 7.76
C ALA A 485 -15.51 -15.08 8.13
N TYR A 486 -14.70 -14.72 7.13
CA TYR A 486 -13.48 -13.96 7.36
C TYR A 486 -13.77 -12.61 8.02
N LEU A 487 -14.70 -11.83 7.47
CA LEU A 487 -15.09 -10.53 8.01
C LEU A 487 -15.59 -10.64 9.45
N ALA A 488 -16.40 -11.64 9.79
CA ALA A 488 -16.89 -11.85 11.15
C ALA A 488 -15.74 -12.06 12.14
N GLU A 489 -14.72 -12.83 11.75
CA GLU A 489 -13.57 -13.12 12.62
C GLU A 489 -12.60 -11.94 12.78
N VAL A 490 -12.30 -11.21 11.71
CA VAL A 490 -11.33 -10.09 11.79
C VAL A 490 -11.97 -8.74 12.15
N GLY A 491 -13.26 -8.55 11.81
CA GLY A 491 -14.02 -7.32 12.03
C GLY A 491 -14.80 -7.30 13.33
N GLY A 492 -15.15 -8.47 13.87
CA GLY A 492 -15.91 -8.62 15.11
C GLY A 492 -17.34 -8.05 15.06
N GLU A 493 -18.05 -8.20 16.18
CA GLU A 493 -19.42 -7.70 16.37
C GLU A 493 -19.48 -6.17 16.54
N ALA A 494 -18.41 -5.57 17.05
CA ALA A 494 -18.32 -4.13 17.31
C ALA A 494 -17.02 -3.56 16.71
N PRO A 495 -17.00 -3.26 15.40
CA PRO A 495 -15.82 -2.69 14.75
C PRO A 495 -15.46 -1.33 15.36
N ALA A 496 -14.18 -0.98 15.36
CA ALA A 496 -13.65 0.27 15.91
C ALA A 496 -12.74 1.01 14.92
N GLY A 497 -12.48 2.30 15.17
CA GLY A 497 -11.57 3.11 14.37
C GLY A 497 -11.94 3.14 12.88
N ASN A 498 -10.96 2.87 12.02
CA ASN A 498 -11.17 2.91 10.57
C ASN A 498 -12.00 1.71 10.04
N ALA A 499 -12.00 0.57 10.74
CA ALA A 499 -12.90 -0.54 10.43
C ALA A 499 -14.37 -0.14 10.71
N ALA A 500 -14.64 0.59 11.79
CA ALA A 500 -15.99 1.13 12.07
C ALA A 500 -16.46 2.09 10.98
N ARG A 501 -15.57 2.94 10.47
CA ARG A 501 -15.87 3.81 9.32
C ARG A 501 -16.34 2.98 8.13
N LEU A 502 -15.53 2.03 7.67
CA LEU A 502 -15.87 1.23 6.48
C LEU A 502 -17.11 0.36 6.72
N ALA A 503 -17.24 -0.27 7.88
CA ALA A 503 -18.44 -1.01 8.26
C ALA A 503 -19.69 -0.13 8.22
N THR A 504 -19.60 1.13 8.69
CA THR A 504 -20.73 2.07 8.65
C THR A 504 -21.23 2.25 7.21
N PHE A 505 -20.34 2.44 6.24
CA PHE A 505 -20.73 2.69 4.85
C PHE A 505 -20.98 1.44 4.00
N TYR A 506 -20.31 0.33 4.26
CA TYR A 506 -20.29 -0.84 3.35
C TYR A 506 -20.96 -2.08 3.92
N ARG A 507 -20.97 -2.28 5.24
CA ARG A 507 -21.54 -3.49 5.83
C ARG A 507 -23.04 -3.48 5.63
N ASP A 508 -23.57 -4.59 5.10
CA ASP A 508 -25.01 -4.80 5.02
C ASP A 508 -25.63 -4.65 6.43
N PRO A 509 -26.59 -3.72 6.63
CA PRO A 509 -27.22 -3.52 7.94
C PRO A 509 -27.92 -4.76 8.47
N ASP A 510 -28.27 -5.69 7.58
CA ASP A 510 -28.96 -6.95 7.88
C ASP A 510 -27.99 -8.15 7.84
N LEU A 511 -26.67 -7.92 7.80
CA LEU A 511 -25.66 -8.97 7.83
C LEU A 511 -25.80 -9.84 9.07
N THR A 512 -26.10 -11.12 8.87
CA THR A 512 -26.13 -12.12 9.94
C THR A 512 -24.78 -12.79 10.11
N ALA A 513 -24.55 -13.36 11.29
CA ALA A 513 -23.38 -14.20 11.54
C ALA A 513 -23.30 -15.35 10.52
N PRO A 514 -22.09 -15.69 10.04
CA PRO A 514 -21.88 -16.80 9.11
C PRO A 514 -22.14 -18.14 9.80
N ALA A 515 -22.62 -19.14 9.05
CA ALA A 515 -22.96 -20.44 9.61
C ALA A 515 -21.73 -21.29 9.96
N THR A 516 -20.62 -21.07 9.27
CA THR A 516 -19.34 -21.75 9.50
C THR A 516 -18.19 -20.77 9.72
N PRO A 517 -17.21 -21.11 10.58
CA PRO A 517 -15.96 -20.35 10.70
C PRO A 517 -15.20 -20.28 9.38
N PHE A 518 -14.29 -19.32 9.26
CA PHE A 518 -13.40 -19.22 8.11
C PHE A 518 -12.42 -20.40 8.07
N SER A 519 -12.32 -21.04 6.90
CA SER A 519 -11.46 -22.20 6.68
C SER A 519 -10.36 -21.90 5.66
N LEU A 520 -9.18 -22.48 5.88
CA LEU A 520 -8.03 -22.34 5.01
C LEU A 520 -7.74 -23.66 4.29
N PRO A 521 -7.59 -23.67 2.95
CA PRO A 521 -7.35 -24.89 2.20
C PRO A 521 -5.88 -25.32 2.21
N ASP A 522 -5.63 -26.63 2.07
CA ASP A 522 -4.34 -27.09 1.55
C ASP A 522 -4.22 -26.65 0.09
N VAL A 523 -3.11 -26.03 -0.29
CA VAL A 523 -2.99 -25.41 -1.61
C VAL A 523 -1.54 -25.33 -2.08
N VAL A 524 -1.35 -25.41 -3.39
CA VAL A 524 -0.10 -25.02 -4.06
C VAL A 524 -0.40 -23.86 -4.98
N PHE A 525 0.50 -22.87 -4.96
CA PHE A 525 0.54 -21.74 -5.87
C PHE A 525 1.69 -21.99 -6.87
N PRO A 526 1.40 -22.48 -8.09
CA PRO A 526 2.44 -22.91 -9.02
C PRO A 526 3.34 -21.78 -9.51
N PHE A 527 2.82 -20.55 -9.64
CA PHE A 527 3.60 -19.40 -10.11
C PHE A 527 4.37 -18.76 -8.96
N LEU A 528 3.79 -18.72 -7.75
CA LEU A 528 4.52 -18.35 -6.54
C LEU A 528 5.56 -19.40 -6.14
N ALA A 529 5.41 -20.64 -6.63
CA ALA A 529 6.18 -21.82 -6.28
C ALA A 529 6.17 -22.11 -4.76
N GLN A 530 5.02 -21.93 -4.12
CA GLN A 530 4.82 -22.21 -2.70
C GLN A 530 3.72 -23.26 -2.48
N GLY A 531 3.93 -24.16 -1.52
CA GLY A 531 2.93 -25.15 -1.09
C GLY A 531 2.60 -25.01 0.39
N PHE A 532 1.32 -25.16 0.72
CA PHE A 532 0.73 -24.99 2.05
C PHE A 532 -0.02 -26.27 2.44
N LEU A 533 0.46 -26.98 3.46
CA LEU A 533 -0.21 -28.14 4.06
C LEU A 533 -0.67 -27.80 5.48
N ARG A 534 -1.93 -28.10 5.82
CA ARG A 534 -2.61 -27.60 7.02
C ARG A 534 -3.12 -28.72 7.92
N LEU A 535 -3.31 -28.43 9.20
CA LEU A 535 -3.98 -29.32 10.17
C LEU A 535 -5.30 -28.73 10.66
N GLY A 536 -6.17 -29.59 11.17
CA GLY A 536 -7.45 -29.20 11.76
C GLY A 536 -8.61 -29.18 10.77
N GLY A 537 -9.83 -29.28 11.29
CA GLY A 537 -11.06 -29.36 10.47
C GLY A 537 -11.32 -28.12 9.60
N ASN A 538 -10.75 -26.98 9.97
CA ASN A 538 -10.79 -25.72 9.21
C ASN A 538 -9.41 -25.31 8.65
N GLY A 539 -8.39 -26.17 8.77
CA GLY A 539 -7.02 -25.87 8.31
C GLY A 539 -6.25 -24.85 9.15
N ARG A 540 -6.62 -24.65 10.43
CA ARG A 540 -6.05 -23.61 11.30
C ARG A 540 -5.21 -24.09 12.48
N ASP A 541 -5.08 -25.40 12.69
CA ASP A 541 -4.37 -25.93 13.87
C ASP A 541 -2.84 -26.02 13.62
N GLY A 542 -2.44 -26.07 12.35
CA GLY A 542 -1.04 -26.12 11.96
C GLY A 542 -0.84 -25.84 10.48
N LEU A 543 0.36 -25.41 10.12
CA LEU A 543 0.75 -25.06 8.76
C LEU A 543 2.20 -25.49 8.50
N VAL A 544 2.41 -26.15 7.36
CA VAL A 544 3.71 -26.38 6.73
C VAL A 544 3.76 -25.58 5.44
N VAL A 545 4.76 -24.72 5.28
CA VAL A 545 5.04 -24.04 4.00
C VAL A 545 6.35 -24.55 3.43
N LEU A 546 6.31 -25.02 2.19
CA LEU A 546 7.50 -25.25 1.38
C LEU A 546 7.61 -24.10 0.38
N ASP A 547 8.64 -23.28 0.56
CA ASP A 547 8.86 -22.11 -0.27
C ASP A 547 9.94 -22.37 -1.32
N ALA A 548 9.55 -22.48 -2.59
CA ALA A 548 10.47 -22.58 -3.72
C ALA A 548 10.43 -21.32 -4.60
N SER A 549 9.99 -20.18 -4.07
CA SER A 549 9.73 -18.95 -4.82
C SER A 549 10.94 -18.46 -5.63
N ASN A 550 10.61 -17.96 -6.82
CA ASN A 550 11.56 -17.48 -7.80
C ASN A 550 11.82 -15.98 -7.58
N TRP A 551 13.00 -15.67 -7.01
CA TRP A 551 13.77 -14.42 -7.03
C TRP A 551 13.07 -13.04 -7.20
N GLY A 552 13.52 -12.04 -6.41
CA GLY A 552 13.52 -10.62 -6.80
C GLY A 552 13.34 -9.63 -5.66
N GLY A 553 14.18 -8.58 -5.58
CA GLY A 553 14.00 -7.40 -4.71
C GLY A 553 13.91 -7.68 -3.21
N HIS A 554 12.71 -8.05 -2.76
CA HIS A 554 12.26 -8.26 -1.39
C HIS A 554 12.26 -9.74 -0.96
N HIS A 555 12.59 -10.67 -1.87
CA HIS A 555 12.86 -12.08 -1.54
C HIS A 555 14.21 -12.29 -0.86
N HIS A 556 14.28 -13.28 0.03
CA HIS A 556 15.52 -13.69 0.69
C HIS A 556 16.30 -14.72 -0.14
N LEU A 557 17.47 -15.15 0.33
CA LEU A 557 18.29 -16.21 -0.29
C LEU A 557 17.87 -17.61 0.20
N ASP A 558 16.58 -17.92 0.06
CA ASP A 558 15.84 -18.93 0.83
C ASP A 558 15.05 -19.95 0.00
N SER A 559 15.39 -20.21 -1.25
CA SER A 559 14.65 -21.19 -2.05
C SER A 559 14.77 -22.60 -1.45
N LEU A 560 13.65 -23.31 -1.38
CA LEU A 560 13.39 -24.53 -0.61
C LEU A 560 13.41 -24.36 0.91
N ASN A 561 13.16 -23.16 1.45
CA ASN A 561 12.91 -22.93 2.87
C ASN A 561 11.66 -23.68 3.35
N LEU A 562 11.68 -24.09 4.62
CA LEU A 562 10.58 -24.76 5.29
C LEU A 562 10.15 -23.96 6.51
N TYR A 563 8.89 -23.57 6.54
CA TYR A 563 8.27 -22.91 7.68
C TYR A 563 7.25 -23.86 8.31
N LEU A 564 7.25 -23.92 9.64
CA LEU A 564 6.34 -24.76 10.42
C LEU A 564 5.70 -23.94 11.53
N TRP A 565 4.39 -23.90 11.54
CA TRP A 565 3.58 -23.24 12.57
C TRP A 565 2.56 -24.21 13.13
N LYS A 566 2.35 -24.21 14.45
CA LYS A 566 1.36 -25.04 15.14
C LYS A 566 0.91 -24.37 16.43
N ASP A 567 -0.40 -24.43 16.71
CA ASP A 567 -1.03 -23.99 17.96
C ASP A 567 -0.62 -22.58 18.43
N GLY A 568 -0.45 -21.64 17.50
CA GLY A 568 -0.06 -20.26 17.83
C GLY A 568 1.44 -19.97 17.73
N HIS A 569 2.28 -20.98 17.56
CA HIS A 569 3.74 -20.86 17.65
C HIS A 569 4.44 -21.25 16.35
N GLU A 570 5.53 -20.54 16.05
CA GLU A 570 6.47 -20.90 15.00
C GLU A 570 7.42 -21.97 15.55
N LEU A 571 7.34 -23.19 15.00
CA LEU A 571 8.23 -24.30 15.36
C LEU A 571 9.52 -24.28 14.51
N LEU A 572 9.40 -23.88 13.25
CA LEU A 572 10.51 -23.50 12.38
C LEU A 572 10.28 -22.06 11.94
N THR A 573 11.12 -21.15 12.44
CA THR A 573 10.95 -19.70 12.32
C THR A 573 11.58 -19.15 11.05
N ASP A 574 11.05 -18.02 10.57
CA ASP A 574 11.73 -17.15 9.63
C ASP A 574 11.85 -15.75 10.26
N LEU A 575 12.94 -15.05 9.98
CA LEU A 575 13.27 -13.79 10.65
C LEU A 575 12.55 -12.58 10.04
N GLY A 576 12.01 -12.72 8.83
CA GLY A 576 11.26 -11.66 8.14
C GLY A 576 12.08 -10.39 7.90
N TYR A 577 11.44 -9.24 8.06
CA TYR A 577 11.93 -7.97 7.55
C TYR A 577 12.47 -7.00 8.60
N LEU A 578 13.69 -6.48 8.37
CA LEU A 578 14.27 -5.38 9.15
C LEU A 578 14.15 -4.00 8.48
N TRP A 579 13.39 -3.87 7.39
CA TRP A 579 13.25 -2.61 6.65
C TRP A 579 14.60 -1.98 6.27
N ASP A 580 14.74 -0.68 6.46
CA ASP A 580 15.95 0.08 6.19
C ASP A 580 16.99 -0.01 7.32
N HIS A 581 16.90 -1.01 8.21
CA HIS A 581 17.87 -1.19 9.28
C HIS A 581 19.25 -1.60 8.70
N PRO A 582 20.37 -1.10 9.24
CA PRO A 582 21.71 -1.45 8.77
C PRO A 582 22.01 -2.96 8.76
N ASP A 583 21.37 -3.71 9.66
CA ASP A 583 21.58 -5.16 9.79
C ASP A 583 20.65 -6.01 8.90
N LYS A 584 19.90 -5.41 7.96
CA LYS A 584 18.96 -6.15 7.08
C LYS A 584 19.59 -7.35 6.36
N ARG A 585 20.90 -7.33 6.10
CA ARG A 585 21.62 -8.48 5.51
C ARG A 585 21.57 -9.74 6.38
N MET A 586 21.34 -9.60 7.69
CA MET A 586 21.30 -10.73 8.62
C MET A 586 20.06 -11.59 8.45
N THR A 587 18.95 -11.04 7.95
CA THR A 587 17.71 -11.78 7.68
C THR A 587 17.63 -12.30 6.25
N THR A 588 18.32 -11.68 5.29
CA THR A 588 18.24 -12.07 3.87
C THR A 588 19.24 -13.15 3.42
N ARG A 589 20.25 -13.45 4.24
CA ARG A 589 21.30 -14.45 3.92
C ARG A 589 20.77 -15.88 4.03
N THR A 590 21.30 -16.79 3.22
CA THR A 590 20.90 -18.20 3.14
C THR A 590 20.94 -18.91 4.50
N ALA A 591 21.92 -18.55 5.34
CA ALA A 591 22.07 -19.15 6.67
C ALA A 591 21.01 -18.73 7.68
N ALA A 592 20.13 -17.78 7.35
CA ALA A 592 19.02 -17.36 8.19
C ALA A 592 17.75 -18.20 7.98
N HIS A 593 17.80 -19.23 7.13
CA HIS A 593 16.63 -19.99 6.68
C HIS A 593 16.75 -21.49 6.97
N ASN A 594 15.62 -22.19 6.94
CA ASN A 594 15.51 -23.60 7.28
C ASN A 594 15.75 -24.50 6.06
N LEU A 595 16.98 -24.56 5.55
CA LEU A 595 17.29 -25.24 4.28
C LEU A 595 18.70 -25.86 4.29
N VAL A 596 19.09 -26.50 3.17
CA VAL A 596 20.42 -27.09 2.99
C VAL A 596 21.36 -26.13 2.23
N ILE A 597 22.50 -25.82 2.81
CA ILE A 597 23.56 -25.02 2.19
C ILE A 597 24.60 -25.94 1.53
N LEU A 598 25.05 -25.58 0.32
CA LEU A 598 26.12 -26.28 -0.39
C LEU A 598 27.44 -25.50 -0.33
N GLY A 599 28.50 -26.14 0.16
CA GLY A 599 29.85 -25.59 0.19
C GLY A 599 30.02 -24.34 1.06
N GLY A 600 29.09 -24.06 1.99
CA GLY A 600 29.08 -22.83 2.79
C GLY A 600 28.76 -21.57 1.98
N LYS A 601 28.19 -21.70 0.78
CA LYS A 601 27.91 -20.58 -0.14
C LYS A 601 26.48 -20.10 -0.03
N GLU A 602 26.30 -18.81 -0.25
CA GLU A 602 24.97 -18.22 -0.48
C GLU A 602 24.32 -18.81 -1.74
N GLN A 603 23.00 -18.92 -1.73
CA GLN A 603 22.23 -19.21 -2.95
C GLN A 603 22.40 -18.10 -3.99
N ALA A 604 22.16 -18.44 -5.25
CA ALA A 604 22.01 -17.47 -6.34
C ALA A 604 20.94 -16.44 -5.96
N SER A 605 21.24 -15.16 -6.17
CA SER A 605 20.30 -14.08 -5.84
C SER A 605 19.21 -13.89 -6.88
N ARG A 606 19.34 -14.51 -8.06
CA ARG A 606 18.40 -14.42 -9.18
C ARG A 606 18.23 -15.75 -9.90
N ASP A 607 17.14 -15.86 -10.68
CA ASP A 607 16.89 -16.96 -11.62
C ASP A 607 16.96 -18.35 -10.98
N ARG A 608 16.57 -18.45 -9.70
CA ARG A 608 16.55 -19.73 -8.96
C ARG A 608 15.47 -20.67 -9.48
N GLY A 609 14.49 -20.14 -10.21
CA GLY A 609 13.31 -20.90 -10.58
C GLY A 609 12.54 -21.34 -9.33
N GLY A 610 12.00 -22.54 -9.41
CA GLY A 610 11.07 -23.06 -8.43
C GLY A 610 10.07 -23.93 -9.17
N SER A 611 10.01 -25.22 -8.84
CA SER A 611 9.10 -26.13 -9.53
C SER A 611 8.53 -27.11 -8.53
N VAL A 612 7.21 -27.07 -8.38
CA VAL A 612 6.47 -28.06 -7.60
C VAL A 612 6.24 -29.28 -8.48
N HIS A 613 6.67 -30.44 -8.01
CA HIS A 613 6.61 -31.71 -8.74
C HIS A 613 5.47 -32.61 -8.26
N LEU A 614 5.15 -32.53 -6.97
CA LEU A 614 4.16 -33.37 -6.32
C LEU A 614 3.34 -32.52 -5.35
N PHE A 615 2.04 -32.76 -5.32
CA PHE A 615 1.12 -32.27 -4.31
C PHE A 615 -0.03 -33.26 -4.15
N GLY A 616 -0.36 -33.64 -2.93
CA GLY A 616 -1.48 -34.53 -2.67
C GLY A 616 -1.92 -34.50 -1.22
N THR A 617 -3.23 -34.61 -1.01
CA THR A 617 -3.85 -34.56 0.31
C THR A 617 -4.79 -35.74 0.51
N THR A 618 -4.66 -36.37 1.67
CA THR A 618 -5.62 -37.32 2.23
C THR A 618 -5.97 -36.85 3.64
N PRO A 619 -6.99 -37.42 4.30
CA PRO A 619 -7.36 -37.01 5.66
C PRO A 619 -6.22 -37.11 6.69
N ARG A 620 -5.23 -38.00 6.51
CA ARG A 620 -4.13 -38.21 7.46
C ARG A 620 -2.73 -37.97 6.92
N VAL A 621 -2.54 -38.04 5.61
CA VAL A 621 -1.22 -37.88 4.97
C VAL A 621 -1.33 -36.87 3.86
N LYS A 622 -0.51 -35.81 3.96
CA LYS A 622 -0.42 -34.75 2.96
C LYS A 622 1.04 -34.60 2.55
N TYR A 623 1.30 -34.35 1.28
CA TYR A 623 2.68 -34.28 0.80
C TYR A 623 2.83 -33.27 -0.32
N MET A 624 4.01 -32.69 -0.37
CA MET A 624 4.43 -31.80 -1.44
C MET A 624 5.92 -31.94 -1.72
N GLU A 625 6.32 -31.65 -2.95
CA GLU A 625 7.73 -31.69 -3.34
C GLU A 625 8.06 -30.57 -4.31
N ALA A 626 9.19 -29.90 -4.09
CA ALA A 626 9.68 -28.87 -4.97
C ALA A 626 11.19 -28.97 -5.22
N SER A 627 11.66 -28.41 -6.34
CA SER A 627 13.07 -28.21 -6.64
C SER A 627 13.39 -26.77 -6.99
N SER A 628 14.67 -26.42 -6.93
CA SER A 628 15.18 -25.08 -7.26
C SER A 628 16.57 -25.16 -7.90
N LEU A 629 16.90 -24.17 -8.71
CA LEU A 629 18.22 -23.91 -9.30
C LEU A 629 19.04 -22.92 -8.46
N ALA A 630 18.71 -22.78 -7.17
CA ALA A 630 19.40 -21.91 -6.22
C ALA A 630 20.93 -22.11 -6.15
N TYR A 631 21.41 -23.31 -6.48
CA TYR A 631 22.81 -23.60 -6.73
C TYR A 631 22.94 -24.12 -8.17
N PRO A 632 23.28 -23.27 -9.15
CA PRO A 632 23.33 -23.64 -10.57
C PRO A 632 24.22 -24.85 -10.89
N GLU A 633 25.22 -25.10 -10.04
CA GLU A 633 26.15 -26.21 -10.16
C GLU A 633 25.68 -27.52 -9.51
N ALA A 634 24.55 -27.51 -8.80
CA ALA A 634 24.01 -28.71 -8.16
C ALA A 634 23.28 -29.58 -9.20
N ALA A 635 23.60 -30.87 -9.24
CA ALA A 635 22.87 -31.84 -10.07
C ALA A 635 21.45 -32.08 -9.55
N VAL A 636 21.27 -32.00 -8.22
CA VAL A 636 19.98 -32.12 -7.54
C VAL A 636 19.93 -31.14 -6.38
N TYR A 637 18.83 -30.39 -6.28
CA TYR A 637 18.48 -29.58 -5.12
C TYR A 637 16.95 -29.58 -4.99
N ARG A 638 16.42 -30.54 -4.22
CA ARG A 638 14.99 -30.91 -4.17
C ARG A 638 14.57 -31.28 -2.75
N ARG A 639 13.39 -30.86 -2.33
CA ARG A 639 12.86 -31.13 -0.99
C ARG A 639 11.44 -31.71 -1.07
N THR A 640 11.22 -32.82 -0.36
CA THR A 640 9.90 -33.42 -0.15
C THR A 640 9.49 -33.20 1.30
N CYS A 641 8.28 -32.71 1.52
CA CYS A 641 7.68 -32.60 2.85
C CYS A 641 6.43 -33.50 2.90
N VAL A 642 6.31 -34.31 3.95
CA VAL A 642 5.12 -35.13 4.20
C VAL A 642 4.60 -34.83 5.60
N GLN A 643 3.40 -34.25 5.69
CA GLN A 643 2.70 -34.01 6.94
C GLN A 643 1.81 -35.20 7.26
N ILE A 644 1.99 -35.77 8.46
CA ILE A 644 1.25 -36.93 8.95
C ILE A 644 0.47 -36.52 10.19
N ASP A 645 -0.86 -36.63 10.10
CA ASP A 645 -1.82 -36.33 11.17
C ASP A 645 -2.31 -37.64 11.82
N HIS A 646 -2.03 -37.80 13.11
CA HIS A 646 -2.47 -38.93 13.91
C HIS A 646 -3.83 -38.71 14.59
N GLY A 647 -4.41 -37.52 14.49
CA GLY A 647 -5.54 -37.08 15.30
C GLY A 647 -5.10 -36.56 16.68
N ASP A 648 -6.07 -36.04 17.44
CA ASP A 648 -5.89 -35.57 18.82
C ASP A 648 -4.73 -34.57 19.01
N GLY A 649 -4.49 -33.73 18.00
CA GLY A 649 -3.44 -32.70 18.00
C GLY A 649 -2.03 -33.23 17.75
N ALA A 650 -1.84 -34.55 17.58
CA ALA A 650 -0.55 -35.17 17.30
C ALA A 650 -0.29 -35.23 15.79
N ALA A 651 0.74 -34.51 15.35
CA ALA A 651 1.19 -34.53 13.96
C ALA A 651 2.70 -34.36 13.87
N TYR A 652 3.31 -34.85 12.80
CA TYR A 652 4.72 -34.61 12.50
C TYR A 652 4.94 -34.40 11.00
N VAL A 653 6.11 -33.85 10.68
CA VAL A 653 6.54 -33.64 9.29
C VAL A 653 7.77 -34.50 9.03
N VAL A 654 7.72 -35.28 7.95
CA VAL A 654 8.89 -35.94 7.37
C VAL A 654 9.48 -35.01 6.33
N ASP A 655 10.72 -34.59 6.55
CA ASP A 655 11.50 -33.75 5.63
C ASP A 655 12.58 -34.57 4.93
N ILE A 656 12.55 -34.60 3.60
CA ILE A 656 13.53 -35.31 2.76
C ILE A 656 14.17 -34.31 1.81
N PHE A 657 15.38 -33.87 2.15
CA PHE A 657 16.18 -33.00 1.29
C PHE A 657 17.20 -33.81 0.48
N ARG A 658 17.09 -33.74 -0.85
CA ARG A 658 18.03 -34.35 -1.79
C ARG A 658 18.92 -33.26 -2.38
N ALA A 659 20.21 -33.30 -2.06
CA ALA A 659 21.18 -32.35 -2.57
C ALA A 659 22.44 -33.06 -3.05
N ALA A 660 22.79 -32.87 -4.33
CA ALA A 660 23.93 -33.50 -4.97
C ALA A 660 24.79 -32.46 -5.69
N ARG A 661 26.03 -32.28 -5.21
CA ARG A 661 27.10 -31.51 -5.84
C ARG A 661 28.43 -32.11 -5.37
N GLY A 662 29.09 -32.90 -6.22
CA GLY A 662 30.42 -33.47 -5.96
C GLY A 662 30.67 -33.97 -4.52
N GLU A 663 31.94 -33.86 -4.09
CA GLU A 663 32.41 -34.10 -2.71
C GLU A 663 32.51 -32.76 -1.93
N GLU A 664 31.42 -32.01 -1.84
CA GLU A 664 31.38 -30.75 -1.07
C GLU A 664 30.51 -30.84 0.20
N ARG A 665 30.85 -30.01 1.20
CA ARG A 665 30.14 -29.83 2.48
C ARG A 665 28.65 -29.52 2.26
N ARG A 666 27.78 -30.12 3.07
CA ARG A 666 26.32 -29.87 3.09
C ARG A 666 25.90 -29.54 4.51
N ASP A 667 25.36 -28.35 4.75
CA ASP A 667 24.89 -27.92 6.06
C ASP A 667 23.37 -27.85 6.05
N CYS A 668 22.70 -28.62 6.90
CA CYS A 668 21.25 -28.53 7.09
C CYS A 668 20.97 -27.62 8.28
N LEU A 669 20.20 -26.55 8.06
CA LEU A 669 19.89 -25.55 9.08
C LEU A 669 18.42 -25.61 9.47
N PHE A 670 18.17 -25.46 10.77
CA PHE A 670 16.84 -25.30 11.34
C PHE A 670 16.91 -24.25 12.45
N HIS A 671 16.06 -23.23 12.35
CA HIS A 671 15.86 -22.18 13.33
C HIS A 671 14.62 -22.55 14.14
N GLY A 672 14.87 -23.11 15.32
CA GLY A 672 13.81 -23.56 16.23
C GLY A 672 12.99 -22.39 16.80
N PRO A 673 12.01 -22.70 17.66
CA PRO A 673 11.19 -21.69 18.31
C PRO A 673 12.05 -20.70 19.13
N ASN A 674 11.56 -19.47 19.26
CA ASN A 674 12.11 -18.54 20.25
C ASN A 674 11.86 -19.09 21.68
N GLN A 675 12.49 -18.50 22.71
CA GLN A 675 12.46 -19.02 24.08
C GLN A 675 11.07 -19.00 24.77
N ASP A 676 9.98 -18.72 24.05
CA ASP A 676 8.61 -18.68 24.59
C ASP A 676 7.90 -20.05 24.54
N VAL A 677 8.59 -21.13 24.12
CA VAL A 677 8.07 -22.49 24.13
C VAL A 677 8.61 -23.24 25.35
N ALA A 678 7.85 -23.20 26.45
CA ALA A 678 8.06 -24.01 27.66
C ALA A 678 7.05 -25.15 27.71
#